data_AF-A0A3M2C8L0-F1
#
_entry.id   AF-A0A3M2C8L0-F1
#
_cell.length_a   1.000
_cell.length_b   1.000
_cell.length_c   1.000
_cell.angle_alpha   90.00
_cell.angle_beta   90.00
_cell.angle_gamma   90.00
#
_symmetry.space_group_name_H-M   'P 1'
#
loop_
_entity.id
_entity.type
_entity.pdbx_description
1 polymer ?
#
loop_
_entity_poly.entity_id
_entity_poly.type
_entity_poly.pdbx_seq_one_letter_code
_entity_poly.pdbx_strand_id
1 'polypeptide(L)'
;MRVKMRLAAHCGAWVLFVVLVGAASIVAAQKQGSGSFQQTNPATEESSPPQVESRDSQGRAADDFARRALSAYFGRNRRQLLSIYDEARVAEDTAGNPADLRLSDAILYLYNNTLPEREEFLVAQEAAARQIRNEELRQRILLSLLDDEYYELNQLKGENQFNKFSRVFNRASSSLSKLALFQPQDAAQLLLDAAYSLKKARTTTERERMMVFTAKKFLAKYPEAPERSEVEELLRQLNAKLHSDWVKKEIAAGQVALDQANYRAAIFHLENAVGLDPANEEAGKLLKQARDAEAQLEQARALAVSVADHESQLSTADSAILEAACRALVAGNDTPLADHRPSDPELAASLVYAQAASLERRGNHEKALSLLTELAETAPNGTVGTLAKGLLANPDYNLGAAFDEAIAQIREERKKFIMTGRRSADETAYVMGSAAVQNVGSMANVPALFLTDMLVRGVAERFRTQVAVDAAVDAGAAYLRRYPASPRAPEIAKVVAELSARSGDLQRTRLYLQFAGEEDPKKLAKLREDEARRQFELATQTANPAERKRLLEALVRDYPDCKITATAQRELDKLPPTVDEGAIVLTRKMLASDVELVQALGLDPALVDGQKRNGELTDEGVAINAAANQYSFKLRDASAFERRPIAKARRDWIIARSRALLAASGFELSSKQALRRRVLPVEIEGGAGSSGIEVAPKLLPYPERSTDARYFR
;
A
#
# COMPACT_ATOMS: atom_id res chain seq x y z
N MET A 1 19.72 44.25 12.33
CA MET A 1 19.38 44.64 10.94
C MET A 1 20.66 44.65 10.12
N ARG A 2 20.69 43.98 8.94
CA ARG A 2 21.81 43.84 7.97
C ARG A 2 23.05 42.98 8.33
N VAL A 3 22.87 41.67 8.61
CA VAL A 3 23.89 40.62 8.29
C VAL A 3 23.24 39.27 7.90
N LYS A 4 21.97 39.00 8.24
CA LYS A 4 21.30 37.71 7.99
C LYS A 4 20.80 37.42 6.54
N MET A 5 21.34 38.06 5.50
CA MET A 5 20.82 37.90 4.12
C MET A 5 21.83 37.51 3.04
N ARG A 6 23.04 37.04 3.41
CA ARG A 6 24.04 36.56 2.42
C ARG A 6 24.40 35.07 2.50
N LEU A 7 23.84 34.28 3.42
CA LEU A 7 24.16 32.84 3.50
C LEU A 7 23.32 31.93 2.58
N ALA A 8 22.16 32.38 2.09
CA ALA A 8 21.30 31.55 1.23
C ALA A 8 21.78 31.46 -0.24
N ALA A 9 22.63 32.38 -0.70
CA ALA A 9 23.16 32.39 -2.06
C ALA A 9 24.51 31.63 -2.20
N HIS A 10 25.20 31.32 -1.10
CA HIS A 10 26.51 30.67 -1.13
C HIS A 10 26.48 29.14 -0.99
N CYS A 11 25.36 28.54 -0.54
CA CYS A 11 25.22 27.07 -0.52
C CYS A 11 25.07 26.45 -1.92
N GLY A 12 24.49 27.17 -2.90
CA GLY A 12 24.33 26.66 -4.27
C GLY A 12 25.64 26.57 -5.05
N ALA A 13 26.57 27.51 -4.82
CA ALA A 13 27.87 27.55 -5.50
C ALA A 13 28.89 26.56 -4.91
N TRP A 14 28.83 26.29 -3.60
CA TRP A 14 29.72 25.33 -2.93
C TRP A 14 29.41 23.87 -3.26
N VAL A 15 28.13 23.53 -3.45
CA VAL A 15 27.74 22.16 -3.86
C VAL A 15 28.17 21.86 -5.30
N LEU A 16 28.14 22.86 -6.19
CA LEU A 16 28.66 22.71 -7.56
C LEU A 16 30.20 22.53 -7.57
N PHE A 17 30.92 23.20 -6.67
CA PHE A 17 32.39 23.10 -6.56
C PHE A 17 32.86 21.76 -5.97
N VAL A 18 32.16 21.21 -4.97
CA VAL A 18 32.48 19.91 -4.37
C VAL A 18 32.20 18.76 -5.34
N VAL A 19 31.19 18.87 -6.20
CA VAL A 19 30.89 17.86 -7.23
C VAL A 19 31.91 17.89 -8.38
N LEU A 20 32.43 19.06 -8.74
CA LEU A 20 33.49 19.18 -9.77
C LEU A 20 34.88 18.71 -9.28
N VAL A 21 35.19 18.86 -7.98
CA VAL A 21 36.48 18.42 -7.42
C VAL A 21 36.46 16.93 -7.03
N GLY A 22 35.32 16.38 -6.59
CA GLY A 22 35.18 14.96 -6.22
C GLY A 22 35.32 13.98 -7.39
N ALA A 23 34.98 14.40 -8.62
CA ALA A 23 35.12 13.60 -9.83
C ALA A 23 36.59 13.40 -10.26
N ALA A 24 37.53 14.22 -9.79
CA ALA A 24 38.95 14.14 -10.14
C ALA A 24 39.78 13.22 -9.20
N SER A 25 39.26 12.85 -8.01
CA SER A 25 40.03 12.08 -7.01
C SER A 25 39.74 10.59 -7.01
N ILE A 26 38.73 10.11 -7.74
CA ILE A 26 38.33 8.70 -7.78
C ILE A 26 39.16 7.87 -8.78
N VAL A 27 40.00 8.51 -9.61
CA VAL A 27 40.86 7.83 -10.60
C VAL A 27 42.27 7.48 -10.08
N ALA A 28 42.61 7.83 -8.83
CA ALA A 28 44.00 7.69 -8.32
C ALA A 28 44.21 6.69 -7.15
N ALA A 29 43.21 5.96 -6.67
CA ALA A 29 43.34 5.12 -5.46
C ALA A 29 42.94 3.63 -5.63
N GLN A 30 43.21 3.05 -6.81
CA GLN A 30 43.19 1.59 -7.03
C GLN A 30 44.56 1.09 -7.49
N LYS A 31 45.54 1.11 -6.58
CA LYS A 31 46.77 0.31 -6.67
C LYS A 31 47.47 0.26 -5.30
N GLN A 32 47.90 -0.95 -4.92
CA GLN A 32 48.66 -1.32 -3.69
C GLN A 32 47.79 -1.54 -2.43
N GLY A 33 47.93 -2.63 -1.66
CA GLY A 33 48.85 -3.76 -1.72
C GLY A 33 48.44 -4.81 -0.67
N SER A 34 48.72 -6.07 -1.00
CA SER A 34 48.66 -7.26 -0.15
C SER A 34 49.74 -7.23 0.93
N GLY A 35 49.42 -7.65 2.16
CA GLY A 35 50.40 -7.86 3.23
C GLY A 35 49.84 -8.74 4.35
N SER A 36 50.38 -9.96 4.44
CA SER A 36 50.20 -10.96 5.51
C SER A 36 50.85 -10.54 6.82
N PHE A 37 50.28 -10.90 7.98
CA PHE A 37 51.04 -10.98 9.23
C PHE A 37 50.53 -12.10 10.16
N GLN A 38 51.49 -12.65 10.91
CA GLN A 38 51.56 -13.96 11.53
C GLN A 38 50.82 -14.13 12.86
N GLN A 39 50.54 -15.41 13.13
CA GLN A 39 50.24 -16.02 14.43
C GLN A 39 51.28 -15.68 15.51
N THR A 40 50.79 -15.36 16.71
CA THR A 40 51.38 -15.81 17.98
C THR A 40 50.25 -16.23 18.93
N ASN A 41 50.50 -17.26 19.70
CA ASN A 41 49.58 -17.96 20.60
C ASN A 41 50.35 -18.18 21.93
N PRO A 42 49.73 -18.66 23.02
CA PRO A 42 49.16 -17.86 24.10
C PRO A 42 49.99 -17.97 25.41
N ALA A 43 49.70 -17.10 26.37
CA ALA A 43 50.17 -17.23 27.75
C ALA A 43 48.99 -17.57 28.68
N THR A 44 49.18 -18.65 29.42
CA THR A 44 48.42 -19.23 30.52
C THR A 44 48.19 -18.27 31.67
N GLU A 45 46.94 -18.16 32.15
CA GLU A 45 46.63 -17.71 33.51
C GLU A 45 45.67 -18.70 34.20
N GLU A 46 46.01 -18.95 35.45
CA GLU A 46 45.53 -20.03 36.32
C GLU A 46 44.10 -19.82 36.79
N SER A 47 43.40 -20.96 36.89
CA SER A 47 42.08 -21.12 37.46
C SER A 47 42.07 -20.86 38.97
N SER A 48 41.25 -19.90 39.42
CA SER A 48 40.69 -19.87 40.78
C SER A 48 39.15 -20.00 40.69
N PRO A 49 38.51 -20.86 41.49
CA PRO A 49 37.07 -21.13 41.37
C PRO A 49 36.22 -19.94 41.88
N PRO A 50 35.11 -19.56 41.20
CA PRO A 50 34.26 -18.49 41.68
C PRO A 50 33.35 -18.98 42.82
N GLN A 51 33.29 -18.14 43.85
CA GLN A 51 32.36 -18.17 44.97
C GLN A 51 30.90 -18.28 44.47
N VAL A 52 30.22 -19.37 44.80
CA VAL A 52 28.83 -19.62 44.40
C VAL A 52 27.83 -18.94 45.34
N GLU A 53 28.21 -18.59 46.57
CA GLU A 53 27.30 -18.00 47.57
C GLU A 53 27.12 -16.47 47.47
N SER A 54 27.97 -15.74 46.75
CA SER A 54 27.88 -14.27 46.64
C SER A 54 27.03 -13.77 45.46
N ARG A 55 26.79 -14.58 44.42
CA ARG A 55 26.01 -14.18 43.24
C ARG A 55 24.50 -14.16 43.48
N ASP A 56 23.99 -15.07 44.30
CA ASP A 56 22.56 -15.20 44.60
C ASP A 56 22.00 -14.04 45.44
N SER A 57 22.83 -13.44 46.30
CA SER A 57 22.46 -12.27 47.10
C SER A 57 22.51 -10.97 46.29
N GLN A 58 23.50 -10.82 45.41
CA GLN A 58 23.62 -9.68 44.49
C GLN A 58 22.50 -9.66 43.45
N GLY A 59 22.10 -10.81 42.90
CA GLY A 59 20.98 -10.91 41.95
C GLY A 59 19.62 -10.52 42.55
N ARG A 60 19.37 -10.85 43.82
CA ARG A 60 18.14 -10.45 44.53
C ARG A 60 18.08 -8.96 44.83
N ALA A 61 19.21 -8.34 45.18
CA ALA A 61 19.29 -6.90 45.42
C ALA A 61 19.07 -6.09 44.13
N ALA A 62 19.62 -6.53 43.01
CA ALA A 62 19.40 -5.89 41.71
C ALA A 62 17.93 -5.99 41.24
N ASP A 63 17.28 -7.14 41.47
CA ASP A 63 15.86 -7.33 41.13
C ASP A 63 14.94 -6.41 41.98
N ASP A 64 15.27 -6.20 43.26
CA ASP A 64 14.52 -5.27 44.12
C ASP A 64 14.63 -3.82 43.63
N PHE A 65 15.85 -3.35 43.33
CA PHE A 65 16.08 -2.03 42.76
C PHE A 65 15.31 -1.83 41.44
N ALA A 66 15.37 -2.81 40.53
CA ALA A 66 14.66 -2.74 39.26
C ALA A 66 13.13 -2.64 39.44
N ARG A 67 12.55 -3.46 40.33
CA ARG A 67 11.10 -3.43 40.61
C ARG A 67 10.67 -2.11 41.23
N ARG A 68 11.42 -1.60 42.21
CA ARG A 68 11.16 -0.31 42.85
C ARG A 68 11.24 0.83 41.83
N ALA A 69 12.25 0.83 40.96
CA ALA A 69 12.43 1.84 39.92
C ALA A 69 11.28 1.82 38.89
N LEU A 70 10.90 0.64 38.40
CA LEU A 70 9.78 0.50 37.45
C LEU A 70 8.46 0.95 38.08
N SER A 71 8.20 0.58 39.33
CA SER A 71 7.00 1.03 40.07
C SER A 71 6.97 2.56 40.20
N ALA A 72 8.10 3.18 40.59
CA ALA A 72 8.21 4.64 40.69
C ALA A 72 8.03 5.33 39.34
N TYR A 73 8.60 4.76 38.27
CA TYR A 73 8.48 5.28 36.90
C TYR A 73 7.02 5.25 36.41
N PHE A 74 6.35 4.09 36.47
CA PHE A 74 4.95 3.97 36.04
C PHE A 74 3.98 4.74 36.95
N GLY A 75 4.31 4.86 38.24
CA GLY A 75 3.60 5.72 39.20
C GLY A 75 3.88 7.21 39.06
N ARG A 76 4.74 7.63 38.10
CA ARG A 76 5.17 9.03 37.87
C ARG A 76 5.76 9.71 39.11
N ASN A 77 6.38 8.95 40.01
CA ASN A 77 6.98 9.46 41.24
C ASN A 77 8.48 9.78 41.06
N ARG A 78 8.76 10.95 40.46
CA ARG A 78 10.12 11.38 40.12
C ARG A 78 11.08 11.44 41.31
N ARG A 79 10.61 11.90 42.48
CA ARG A 79 11.45 11.98 43.69
C ARG A 79 11.90 10.60 44.17
N GLN A 80 10.98 9.65 44.15
CA GLN A 80 11.29 8.27 44.52
C GLN A 80 12.26 7.63 43.53
N LEU A 81 12.09 7.90 42.22
CA LEU A 81 12.98 7.38 41.18
C LEU A 81 14.41 7.93 41.32
N LEU A 82 14.56 9.20 41.68
CA LEU A 82 15.87 9.80 41.95
C LEU A 82 16.54 9.20 43.20
N SER A 83 15.78 9.00 44.29
CA SER A 83 16.29 8.32 45.50
C SER A 83 16.81 6.92 45.17
N ILE A 84 16.05 6.17 44.36
CA ILE A 84 16.42 4.81 43.94
C ILE A 84 17.70 4.82 43.09
N TYR A 85 17.86 5.81 42.21
CA TYR A 85 19.10 5.99 41.44
C TYR A 85 20.31 6.21 42.36
N ASP A 86 20.21 7.13 43.33
CA ASP A 86 21.29 7.43 44.26
C ASP A 86 21.66 6.21 45.11
N GLU A 87 20.67 5.47 45.61
CA GLU A 87 20.86 4.22 46.35
C GLU A 87 21.59 3.16 45.51
N ALA A 88 21.15 2.95 44.26
CA ALA A 88 21.75 1.98 43.35
C ALA A 88 23.20 2.34 42.99
N ARG A 89 23.47 3.63 42.74
CA ARG A 89 24.82 4.12 42.42
C ARG A 89 25.79 3.89 43.57
N VAL A 90 25.39 4.24 44.80
CA VAL A 90 26.22 4.02 46.00
C VAL A 90 26.49 2.53 46.22
N ALA A 91 25.48 1.67 46.04
CA ALA A 91 25.64 0.23 46.17
C ALA A 91 26.63 -0.35 45.14
N GLU A 92 26.56 0.10 43.89
CA GLU A 92 27.46 -0.35 42.82
C GLU A 92 28.89 0.15 43.01
N ASP A 93 29.07 1.41 43.39
CA ASP A 93 30.39 1.99 43.67
C ASP A 93 31.06 1.30 44.87
N THR A 94 30.29 0.91 45.88
CA THR A 94 30.78 0.14 47.04
C THR A 94 31.15 -1.30 46.67
N ALA A 95 30.40 -1.91 45.74
CA ALA A 95 30.65 -3.29 45.28
C ALA A 95 31.86 -3.41 44.34
N GLY A 96 32.38 -2.30 43.81
CA GLY A 96 33.56 -2.30 42.92
C GLY A 96 33.36 -3.05 41.61
N ASN A 97 32.12 -3.30 41.19
CA ASN A 97 31.82 -4.21 40.09
C ASN A 97 32.05 -3.54 38.73
N PRO A 98 32.93 -4.06 37.85
CA PRO A 98 33.26 -3.46 36.56
C PRO A 98 32.24 -3.82 35.45
N ALA A 99 30.99 -4.13 35.79
CA ALA A 99 29.99 -4.52 34.80
C ALA A 99 29.75 -3.38 33.79
N ASP A 100 29.73 -3.71 32.50
CA ASP A 100 29.51 -2.75 31.42
C ASP A 100 28.12 -2.10 31.49
N LEU A 101 27.10 -2.85 31.93
CA LEU A 101 25.76 -2.35 32.22
C LEU A 101 25.57 -2.19 33.74
N ARG A 102 25.50 -0.94 34.19
CA ARG A 102 25.12 -0.61 35.57
C ARG A 102 23.60 -0.43 35.67
N LEU A 103 23.02 -0.92 36.75
CA LEU A 103 21.60 -0.71 37.07
C LEU A 103 21.33 0.77 37.34
N SER A 104 22.26 1.49 37.97
CA SER A 104 22.16 2.93 38.16
C SER A 104 22.04 3.68 36.83
N ASP A 105 22.78 3.28 35.78
CA ASP A 105 22.68 3.87 34.44
C ASP A 105 21.29 3.67 33.82
N ALA A 106 20.70 2.48 34.00
CA ALA A 106 19.35 2.19 33.51
C ALA A 106 18.27 2.98 34.28
N ILE A 107 18.43 3.16 35.59
CA ILE A 107 17.52 3.97 36.42
C ILE A 107 17.65 5.45 36.06
N LEU A 108 18.87 5.94 35.80
CA LEU A 108 19.12 7.31 35.34
C LEU A 108 18.44 7.59 34.00
N TYR A 109 18.51 6.64 33.06
CA TYR A 109 17.77 6.72 31.80
C TYR A 109 16.25 6.85 32.03
N LEU A 110 15.67 6.02 32.92
CA LEU A 110 14.25 6.13 33.25
C LEU A 110 13.90 7.47 33.90
N TYR A 111 14.74 7.94 34.83
CA TYR A 111 14.57 9.24 35.49
C TYR A 111 14.57 10.39 34.48
N ASN A 112 15.54 10.42 33.57
CA ASN A 112 15.61 11.45 32.54
C ASN A 112 14.36 11.50 31.68
N ASN A 113 13.75 10.35 31.34
CA ASN A 113 12.49 10.28 30.59
C ASN A 113 11.27 10.83 31.34
N THR A 114 11.39 11.16 32.64
CA THR A 114 10.33 11.81 33.42
C THR A 114 10.48 13.33 33.53
N LEU A 115 11.51 13.91 32.90
CA LEU A 115 11.77 15.35 32.95
C LEU A 115 10.68 16.12 32.18
N PRO A 116 10.03 17.11 32.82
CA PRO A 116 8.92 17.85 32.20
C PRO A 116 9.43 18.89 31.19
N GLU A 117 10.61 19.45 31.42
CA GLU A 117 11.21 20.46 30.56
C GLU A 117 12.10 19.81 29.51
N ARG A 118 11.93 20.22 28.25
CA ARG A 118 12.68 19.67 27.11
C ARG A 118 14.19 19.93 27.22
N GLU A 119 14.59 21.14 27.62
CA GLU A 119 16.01 21.48 27.76
C GLU A 119 16.69 20.64 28.85
N GLU A 120 16.03 20.49 30.00
CA GLU A 120 16.50 19.59 31.06
C GLU A 120 16.65 18.15 30.56
N PHE A 121 15.65 17.65 29.83
CA PHE A 121 15.69 16.32 29.22
C PHE A 121 16.88 16.14 28.29
N LEU A 122 17.08 17.05 27.34
CA LEU A 122 18.16 16.95 26.34
C LEU A 122 19.53 17.00 27.02
N VAL A 123 19.75 17.95 27.94
CA VAL A 123 21.02 18.09 28.67
C VAL A 123 21.30 16.85 29.51
N ALA A 124 20.30 16.33 30.22
CA ALA A 124 20.45 15.15 31.08
C ALA A 124 20.74 13.88 30.26
N GLN A 125 20.06 13.69 29.13
CA GLN A 125 20.29 12.54 28.24
C GLN A 125 21.64 12.64 27.50
N GLU A 126 22.06 13.84 27.08
CA GLU A 126 23.38 14.03 26.48
C GLU A 126 24.51 13.74 27.49
N ALA A 127 24.34 14.19 28.74
CA ALA A 127 25.26 13.87 29.82
C ALA A 127 25.32 12.35 30.08
N ALA A 128 24.18 11.67 30.13
CA ALA A 128 24.11 10.22 30.30
C ALA A 128 24.77 9.47 29.13
N ALA A 129 24.53 9.86 27.88
CA ALA A 129 25.11 9.24 26.69
C ALA A 129 26.64 9.33 26.61
N ARG A 130 27.25 10.33 27.28
CA ARG A 130 28.71 10.51 27.37
C ARG A 130 29.34 9.64 28.45
N GLN A 131 28.59 9.28 29.49
CA GLN A 131 29.11 8.57 30.68
C GLN A 131 28.87 7.06 30.63
N ILE A 132 27.79 6.62 29.97
CA ILE A 132 27.38 5.22 29.91
C ILE A 132 28.34 4.39 29.07
N ARG A 133 28.81 3.29 29.65
CA ARG A 133 29.73 2.33 29.01
C ARG A 133 29.01 1.29 28.17
N ASN A 134 27.80 0.89 28.57
CA ASN A 134 27.01 -0.08 27.82
C ASN A 134 26.54 0.51 26.49
N GLU A 135 26.98 -0.09 25.38
CA GLU A 135 26.69 0.39 24.03
C GLU A 135 25.19 0.29 23.69
N GLU A 136 24.46 -0.72 24.16
CA GLU A 136 23.02 -0.86 23.90
C GLU A 136 22.23 0.27 24.58
N LEU A 137 22.48 0.51 25.88
CA LEU A 137 21.83 1.58 26.63
C LEU A 137 22.20 2.97 26.08
N ARG A 138 23.46 3.15 25.69
CA ARG A 138 23.91 4.37 25.00
C ARG A 138 23.16 4.58 23.69
N GLN A 139 22.97 3.55 22.87
CA GLN A 139 22.17 3.63 21.65
C GLN A 139 20.69 3.96 21.94
N ARG A 140 20.11 3.40 23.01
CA ARG A 140 18.75 3.75 23.46
C ARG A 140 18.63 5.22 23.81
N ILE A 141 19.62 5.77 24.50
CA ILE A 141 19.66 7.20 24.85
C ILE A 141 19.83 8.06 23.60
N LEU A 142 20.76 7.72 22.71
CA LEU A 142 20.95 8.45 21.45
C LEU A 142 19.70 8.42 20.57
N LEU A 143 18.98 7.31 20.52
CA LEU A 143 17.70 7.24 19.82
C LEU A 143 16.62 8.05 20.53
N SER A 144 16.54 8.04 21.85
CA SER A 144 15.60 8.90 22.59
C SER A 144 15.84 10.39 22.36
N LEU A 145 17.10 10.79 22.11
CA LEU A 145 17.47 12.15 21.70
C LEU A 145 17.06 12.46 20.25
N LEU A 146 17.10 11.45 19.36
CA LEU A 146 16.66 11.55 17.97
C LEU A 146 15.14 11.48 17.80
N ASP A 147 14.43 10.87 18.76
CA ASP A 147 12.97 10.76 18.82
C ASP A 147 12.31 11.98 19.51
N ASP A 148 13.07 13.04 19.78
CA ASP A 148 12.52 14.33 20.24
C ASP A 148 11.52 14.87 19.21
N GLU A 149 10.31 15.22 19.66
CA GLU A 149 9.22 15.60 18.75
C GLU A 149 9.57 16.83 17.88
N TYR A 150 10.39 17.74 18.38
CA TYR A 150 10.87 18.90 17.61
C TYR A 150 11.96 18.54 16.60
N TYR A 151 12.88 17.64 16.97
CA TYR A 151 13.85 17.07 16.03
C TYR A 151 13.16 16.29 14.91
N GLU A 152 12.17 15.45 15.24
CA GLU A 152 11.38 14.70 14.26
C GLU A 152 10.62 15.63 13.32
N LEU A 153 10.01 16.71 13.83
CA LEU A 153 9.39 17.74 13.00
C LEU A 153 10.38 18.37 12.01
N ASN A 154 11.58 18.72 12.46
CA ASN A 154 12.61 19.29 11.61
C ASN A 154 13.14 18.28 10.58
N GLN A 155 13.27 17.01 10.96
CA GLN A 155 13.62 15.93 10.04
C GLN A 155 12.55 15.74 8.98
N LEU A 156 11.27 15.64 9.36
CA LEU A 156 10.15 15.50 8.43
C LEU A 156 10.03 16.71 7.50
N LYS A 157 10.25 17.93 8.00
CA LYS A 157 10.31 19.17 7.22
C LYS A 157 11.44 19.10 6.19
N GLY A 158 12.65 18.72 6.61
CA GLY A 158 13.81 18.56 5.76
C GLY A 158 13.63 17.47 4.70
N GLU A 159 13.12 16.29 5.08
CA GLU A 159 12.81 15.19 4.15
C GLU A 159 11.72 15.59 3.15
N ASN A 160 10.67 16.28 3.58
CA ASN A 160 9.59 16.73 2.69
C ASN A 160 10.10 17.80 1.71
N GLN A 161 10.96 18.72 2.16
CA GLN A 161 11.64 19.68 1.30
C GLN A 161 12.59 18.99 0.32
N PHE A 162 13.38 18.03 0.79
CA PHE A 162 14.27 17.23 -0.05
C PHE A 162 13.49 16.43 -1.08
N ASN A 163 12.38 15.79 -0.72
CA ASN A 163 11.53 15.04 -1.64
C ASN A 163 10.80 15.94 -2.64
N LYS A 164 10.47 17.18 -2.27
CA LYS A 164 9.97 18.18 -3.21
C LYS A 164 11.10 18.59 -4.17
N PHE A 165 12.29 18.85 -3.64
CA PHE A 165 13.47 19.19 -4.43
C PHE A 165 13.90 18.06 -5.36
N SER A 166 13.98 16.82 -4.90
CA SER A 166 14.36 15.65 -5.72
C SER A 166 13.36 15.40 -6.84
N ARG A 167 12.06 15.64 -6.61
CA ARG A 167 11.05 15.61 -7.69
C ARG A 167 11.30 16.67 -8.75
N VAL A 168 11.67 17.89 -8.35
CA VAL A 168 12.02 18.96 -9.28
C VAL A 168 13.36 18.67 -9.97
N PHE A 169 14.38 18.26 -9.21
CA PHE A 169 15.72 17.94 -9.70
C PHE A 169 15.73 16.75 -10.64
N ASN A 170 15.06 15.64 -10.32
CA ASN A 170 15.01 14.47 -11.20
C ASN A 170 14.31 14.77 -12.51
N ARG A 171 13.25 15.58 -12.47
CA ARG A 171 12.57 16.06 -13.67
C ARG A 171 13.46 17.01 -14.46
N ALA A 172 14.05 18.02 -13.82
CA ALA A 172 14.96 18.96 -14.46
C ALA A 172 16.23 18.27 -15.01
N SER A 173 16.82 17.30 -14.30
CA SER A 173 17.98 16.50 -14.71
C SER A 173 17.65 15.64 -15.93
N SER A 174 16.47 14.99 -15.94
CA SER A 174 15.97 14.27 -17.12
C SER A 174 15.66 15.16 -18.33
N SER A 175 15.45 16.46 -18.10
CA SER A 175 15.26 17.48 -19.15
C SER A 175 16.57 18.18 -19.55
N LEU A 176 17.55 18.29 -18.64
CA LEU A 176 18.85 18.92 -18.87
C LEU A 176 19.80 18.02 -19.68
N SER A 177 19.74 16.70 -19.48
CA SER A 177 20.41 15.75 -20.35
C SER A 177 19.92 15.85 -21.80
N LYS A 178 18.66 16.28 -22.01
CA LYS A 178 18.04 16.51 -23.32
C LYS A 178 18.34 17.89 -23.89
N LEU A 179 18.41 18.94 -23.06
CA LEU A 179 18.84 20.28 -23.48
C LEU A 179 20.31 20.36 -23.94
N ALA A 180 21.18 19.47 -23.45
CA ALA A 180 22.56 19.35 -23.93
C ALA A 180 22.64 18.97 -25.44
N LEU A 181 21.53 18.50 -26.03
CA LEU A 181 21.38 18.19 -27.45
C LEU A 181 20.82 19.38 -28.29
N PHE A 182 20.73 20.60 -27.71
CA PHE A 182 20.36 21.85 -28.38
C PHE A 182 19.03 21.83 -29.17
N GLN A 183 17.97 21.25 -28.61
CA GLN A 183 16.63 21.32 -29.19
C GLN A 183 15.73 22.33 -28.44
N PRO A 184 15.23 23.41 -29.10
CA PRO A 184 14.41 24.45 -28.45
C PRO A 184 13.01 23.98 -28.02
N GLN A 185 12.60 22.76 -28.41
CA GLN A 185 11.30 22.14 -28.06
C GLN A 185 11.22 21.72 -26.59
N ASP A 186 12.36 21.38 -25.97
CA ASP A 186 12.43 20.84 -24.60
C ASP A 186 12.37 21.92 -23.51
N ALA A 187 12.67 23.18 -23.86
CA ALA A 187 12.54 24.32 -22.96
C ALA A 187 11.07 24.66 -22.64
N ALA A 188 10.14 24.39 -23.56
CA ALA A 188 8.70 24.59 -23.35
C ALA A 188 8.09 23.51 -22.45
N GLN A 189 8.54 22.25 -22.57
CA GLN A 189 8.18 21.18 -21.64
C GLN A 189 8.64 21.46 -20.21
N LEU A 190 9.82 22.08 -20.03
CA LEU A 190 10.32 22.50 -18.72
C LEU A 190 9.41 23.51 -18.00
N LEU A 191 8.82 24.48 -18.73
CA LEU A 191 7.88 25.45 -18.17
C LEU A 191 6.53 24.79 -17.80
N LEU A 192 6.09 23.82 -18.59
CA LEU A 192 4.84 23.07 -18.36
C LEU A 192 4.98 22.07 -17.21
N ASP A 193 6.10 21.34 -17.12
CA ASP A 193 6.42 20.45 -16.02
C ASP A 193 6.61 21.21 -14.69
N ALA A 194 7.13 22.44 -14.75
CA ALA A 194 7.18 23.34 -13.62
C ALA A 194 5.75 23.69 -13.13
N ALA A 195 4.83 24.03 -14.04
CA ALA A 195 3.43 24.31 -13.70
C ALA A 195 2.69 23.10 -13.10
N TYR A 196 2.90 21.90 -13.63
CA TYR A 196 2.31 20.67 -13.10
C TYR A 196 2.90 20.28 -11.73
N SER A 197 4.20 20.46 -11.53
CA SER A 197 4.86 20.24 -10.25
C SER A 197 4.33 21.19 -9.15
N LEU A 198 3.99 22.43 -9.52
CA LEU A 198 3.35 23.41 -8.64
C LEU A 198 1.92 22.99 -8.25
N LYS A 199 1.16 22.35 -9.16
CA LYS A 199 -0.17 21.80 -8.85
C LYS A 199 -0.09 20.62 -7.87
N LYS A 200 0.84 19.67 -8.08
CA LYS A 200 1.07 18.54 -7.15
C LYS A 200 1.73 18.96 -5.83
N ALA A 201 2.41 20.10 -5.77
CA ALA A 201 2.91 20.67 -4.52
C ALA A 201 1.79 21.21 -3.61
N ARG A 202 0.60 21.50 -4.18
CA ARG A 202 -0.58 21.98 -3.44
C ARG A 202 -1.38 20.86 -2.75
N THR A 203 -1.22 19.60 -3.14
CA THR A 203 -1.83 18.46 -2.42
C THR A 203 -1.03 18.13 -1.16
N THR A 204 -1.70 17.64 -0.12
CA THR A 204 -1.03 17.34 1.15
C THR A 204 -0.31 15.99 1.09
N THR A 205 0.95 15.94 1.53
CA THR A 205 1.75 14.69 1.57
C THR A 205 1.48 13.89 2.85
N GLU A 206 1.73 12.57 2.85
CA GLU A 206 1.64 11.75 4.08
C GLU A 206 2.55 12.29 5.19
N ARG A 207 3.75 12.77 4.83
CA ARG A 207 4.66 13.47 5.77
C ARG A 207 4.08 14.75 6.34
N GLU A 208 3.31 15.51 5.58
CA GLU A 208 2.63 16.71 6.06
C GLU A 208 1.51 16.37 7.07
N ARG A 209 0.83 15.24 6.91
CA ARG A 209 -0.10 14.69 7.92
C ARG A 209 0.62 14.27 9.20
N MET A 210 1.75 13.57 9.07
CA MET A 210 2.60 13.20 10.21
C MET A 210 3.12 14.43 10.94
N MET A 211 3.56 15.47 10.23
CA MET A 211 3.97 16.74 10.83
C MET A 211 2.84 17.39 11.65
N VAL A 212 1.58 17.33 11.20
CA VAL A 212 0.44 17.83 12.00
C VAL A 212 0.27 17.04 13.30
N PHE A 213 0.38 15.72 13.24
CA PHE A 213 0.31 14.86 14.43
C PHE A 213 1.45 15.16 15.40
N THR A 214 2.70 15.17 14.92
CA THR A 214 3.89 15.43 15.75
C THR A 214 3.86 16.86 16.32
N ALA A 215 3.37 17.86 15.57
CA ALA A 215 3.19 19.22 16.05
C ALA A 215 2.18 19.31 17.20
N LYS A 216 1.03 18.64 17.09
CA LYS A 216 0.04 18.56 18.19
C LYS A 216 0.63 17.87 19.42
N LYS A 217 1.38 16.79 19.23
CA LYS A 217 2.05 16.07 20.31
C LYS A 217 3.10 16.94 21.00
N PHE A 218 3.91 17.66 20.24
CA PHE A 218 4.90 18.61 20.77
C PHE A 218 4.24 19.69 21.62
N LEU A 219 3.19 20.36 21.11
CA LEU A 219 2.50 21.43 21.82
C LEU A 219 1.80 20.95 23.10
N ALA A 220 1.34 19.70 23.13
CA ALA A 220 0.74 19.10 24.32
C ALA A 220 1.79 18.71 25.38
N LYS A 221 2.96 18.21 24.94
CA LYS A 221 4.02 17.72 25.81
C LYS A 221 4.90 18.84 26.38
N TYR A 222 5.16 19.88 25.58
CA TYR A 222 6.03 21.00 25.93
C TYR A 222 5.33 22.35 25.72
N PRO A 223 4.33 22.70 26.56
CA PRO A 223 3.54 23.91 26.38
C PRO A 223 4.33 25.22 26.57
N GLU A 224 5.46 25.19 27.29
CA GLU A 224 6.28 26.38 27.58
C GLU A 224 7.60 26.41 26.78
N ALA A 225 7.76 25.53 25.78
CA ALA A 225 9.00 25.49 24.98
C ALA A 225 9.21 26.77 24.15
N PRO A 226 10.46 27.24 23.99
CA PRO A 226 10.76 28.46 23.23
C PRO A 226 10.35 28.34 21.75
N GLU A 227 10.33 27.14 21.18
CA GLU A 227 9.94 26.88 19.78
C GLU A 227 8.42 26.79 19.56
N ARG A 228 7.61 26.95 20.61
CA ARG A 228 6.13 26.88 20.54
C ARG A 228 5.54 27.72 19.41
N SER A 229 5.95 28.99 19.32
CA SER A 229 5.41 29.93 18.33
C SER A 229 5.67 29.49 16.88
N GLU A 230 6.84 28.90 16.62
CA GLU A 230 7.18 28.34 15.30
C GLU A 230 6.29 27.12 14.98
N VAL A 231 6.09 26.22 15.96
CA VAL A 231 5.29 25.00 15.77
C VAL A 231 3.81 25.32 15.59
N GLU A 232 3.27 26.30 16.33
CA GLU A 232 1.89 26.78 16.15
C GLU A 232 1.64 27.38 14.76
N GLU A 233 2.60 28.16 14.25
CA GLU A 233 2.54 28.72 12.90
C GLU A 233 2.59 27.61 11.83
N LEU A 234 3.51 26.66 11.98
CA LEU A 234 3.62 25.50 11.08
C LEU A 234 2.31 24.69 11.07
N LEU A 235 1.75 24.41 12.25
CA LEU A 235 0.50 23.68 12.39
C LEU A 235 -0.66 24.41 11.71
N ARG A 236 -0.74 25.75 11.84
CA ARG A 236 -1.76 26.56 11.18
C ARG A 236 -1.67 26.46 9.66
N GLN A 237 -0.46 26.59 9.10
CA GLN A 237 -0.22 26.49 7.66
C GLN A 237 -0.54 25.10 7.11
N LEU A 238 -0.12 24.05 7.81
CA LEU A 238 -0.40 22.67 7.41
C LEU A 238 -1.90 22.34 7.50
N ASN A 239 -2.59 22.80 8.54
CA ASN A 239 -4.04 22.62 8.67
C ASN A 239 -4.79 23.34 7.55
N ALA A 240 -4.45 24.60 7.22
CA ALA A 240 -5.10 25.32 6.13
C ALA A 240 -4.94 24.57 4.79
N LYS A 241 -3.75 24.01 4.54
CA LYS A 241 -3.49 23.18 3.37
C LYS A 241 -4.29 21.87 3.38
N LEU A 242 -4.37 21.19 4.52
CA LEU A 242 -5.15 19.95 4.68
C LEU A 242 -6.64 20.17 4.43
N HIS A 243 -7.22 21.21 5.01
CA HIS A 243 -8.64 21.54 4.81
C HIS A 243 -8.93 21.80 3.33
N SER A 244 -8.08 22.58 2.65
CA SER A 244 -8.20 22.83 1.20
C SER A 244 -8.09 21.56 0.34
N ASP A 245 -7.24 20.61 0.72
CA ASP A 245 -7.10 19.31 0.03
C ASP A 245 -8.33 18.40 0.27
N TRP A 246 -8.89 18.39 1.48
CA TRP A 246 -10.10 17.62 1.81
C TRP A 246 -11.32 18.15 1.08
N VAL A 247 -11.56 19.46 1.06
CA VAL A 247 -12.67 20.06 0.31
C VAL A 247 -12.64 19.62 -1.16
N LYS A 248 -11.47 19.64 -1.80
CA LYS A 248 -11.32 19.20 -3.20
C LYS A 248 -11.61 17.71 -3.41
N LYS A 249 -11.23 16.87 -2.44
CA LYS A 249 -11.50 15.42 -2.50
C LYS A 249 -12.99 15.13 -2.35
N GLU A 250 -13.65 15.79 -1.42
CA GLU A 250 -15.09 15.66 -1.22
C GLU A 250 -15.87 16.16 -2.44
N ILE A 251 -15.48 17.29 -3.04
CA ILE A 251 -16.07 17.76 -4.31
C ILE A 251 -15.88 16.73 -5.42
N ALA A 252 -14.67 16.21 -5.60
CA ALA A 252 -14.38 15.22 -6.65
C ALA A 252 -15.17 13.91 -6.44
N ALA A 253 -15.26 13.42 -5.20
CA ALA A 253 -16.05 12.24 -4.86
C ALA A 253 -17.55 12.47 -5.11
N GLY A 254 -18.07 13.65 -4.73
CA GLY A 254 -19.43 14.07 -5.01
C GLY A 254 -19.75 14.14 -6.50
N GLN A 255 -18.83 14.66 -7.31
CA GLN A 255 -18.94 14.72 -8.77
C GLN A 255 -19.01 13.31 -9.38
N VAL A 256 -18.11 12.40 -8.97
CA VAL A 256 -18.12 11.01 -9.44
C VAL A 256 -19.43 10.31 -9.08
N ALA A 257 -19.96 10.55 -7.88
CA ALA A 257 -21.24 9.98 -7.46
C ALA A 257 -22.43 10.57 -8.24
N LEU A 258 -22.38 11.86 -8.59
CA LEU A 258 -23.35 12.51 -9.47
C LEU A 258 -23.34 11.89 -10.87
N ASP A 259 -22.16 11.69 -11.45
CA ASP A 259 -21.98 11.10 -12.77
C ASP A 259 -22.48 9.64 -12.80
N GLN A 260 -22.44 8.94 -11.67
CA GLN A 260 -22.97 7.58 -11.48
C GLN A 260 -24.47 7.53 -11.10
N ALA A 261 -25.17 8.68 -11.10
CA ALA A 261 -26.56 8.81 -10.64
C ALA A 261 -26.82 8.31 -9.20
N ASN A 262 -25.77 8.21 -8.38
CA ASN A 262 -25.89 7.87 -6.96
C ASN A 262 -26.10 9.16 -6.13
N TYR A 263 -27.30 9.72 -6.24
CA TYR A 263 -27.59 11.05 -5.70
C TYR A 263 -27.42 11.16 -4.18
N ARG A 264 -27.66 10.09 -3.42
CA ARG A 264 -27.44 10.08 -1.96
C ARG A 264 -25.97 10.20 -1.58
N ALA A 265 -25.10 9.44 -2.26
CA ALA A 265 -23.66 9.54 -2.03
C ALA A 265 -23.11 10.90 -2.47
N ALA A 266 -23.61 11.43 -3.59
CA ALA A 266 -23.28 12.77 -4.05
C ALA A 266 -23.63 13.85 -3.01
N ILE A 267 -24.87 13.83 -2.50
CA ILE A 267 -25.34 14.77 -1.47
C ILE A 267 -24.43 14.71 -0.23
N PHE A 268 -24.14 13.51 0.27
CA PHE A 268 -23.28 13.33 1.44
C PHE A 268 -21.90 13.98 1.28
N HIS A 269 -21.18 13.66 0.19
CA HIS A 269 -19.85 14.21 -0.05
C HIS A 269 -19.87 15.73 -0.27
N LEU A 270 -20.88 16.25 -0.96
CA LEU A 270 -21.01 17.68 -1.23
C LEU A 270 -21.45 18.47 0.01
N GLU A 271 -22.24 17.89 0.91
CA GLU A 271 -22.52 18.46 2.23
C GLU A 271 -21.26 18.55 3.09
N ASN A 272 -20.42 17.52 3.08
CA ASN A 272 -19.12 17.56 3.75
C ASN A 272 -18.23 18.67 3.18
N ALA A 273 -18.17 18.81 1.84
CA ALA A 273 -17.41 19.88 1.20
C ALA A 273 -17.90 21.28 1.62
N VAL A 274 -19.22 21.52 1.62
CA VAL A 274 -19.82 22.79 2.05
C VAL A 274 -19.64 23.03 3.55
N GLY A 275 -19.71 21.98 4.38
CA GLY A 275 -19.44 22.08 5.82
C GLY A 275 -17.99 22.44 6.13
N LEU A 276 -17.04 21.98 5.32
CA LEU A 276 -15.61 22.29 5.43
C LEU A 276 -15.24 23.68 4.88
N ASP A 277 -15.90 24.13 3.81
CA ASP A 277 -15.72 25.46 3.22
C ASP A 277 -17.06 26.04 2.72
N PRO A 278 -17.80 26.77 3.57
CA PRO A 278 -19.10 27.33 3.22
C PRO A 278 -19.07 28.37 2.09
N ALA A 279 -17.90 28.95 1.80
CA ALA A 279 -17.74 29.94 0.73
C ALA A 279 -17.47 29.31 -0.64
N ASN A 280 -17.36 27.98 -0.72
CA ASN A 280 -17.09 27.28 -1.97
C ASN A 280 -18.34 27.21 -2.87
N GLU A 281 -18.42 28.12 -3.84
CA GLU A 281 -19.57 28.19 -4.77
C GLU A 281 -19.76 26.92 -5.62
N GLU A 282 -18.68 26.22 -5.96
CA GLU A 282 -18.73 25.00 -6.77
C GLU A 282 -19.42 23.87 -6.01
N ALA A 283 -19.00 23.62 -4.76
CA ALA A 283 -19.62 22.62 -3.90
C ALA A 283 -21.12 22.91 -3.68
N GLY A 284 -21.48 24.18 -3.44
CA GLY A 284 -22.88 24.59 -3.26
C GLY A 284 -23.75 24.37 -4.50
N LYS A 285 -23.22 24.65 -5.70
CA LYS A 285 -23.92 24.41 -6.98
C LYS A 285 -24.16 22.93 -7.22
N LEU A 286 -23.12 22.10 -7.04
CA LEU A 286 -23.22 20.65 -7.21
C LEU A 286 -24.18 20.01 -6.21
N LEU A 287 -24.16 20.47 -4.94
CA LEU A 287 -25.08 19.96 -3.91
C LEU A 287 -26.54 20.21 -4.30
N LYS A 288 -26.84 21.42 -4.82
CA LYS A 288 -28.18 21.74 -5.30
C LYS A 288 -28.58 20.83 -6.46
N GLN A 289 -27.69 20.64 -7.44
CA GLN A 289 -27.93 19.74 -8.57
C GLN A 289 -28.23 18.30 -8.12
N ALA A 290 -27.49 17.79 -7.14
CA ALA A 290 -27.70 16.44 -6.59
C ALA A 290 -29.08 16.29 -5.92
N ARG A 291 -29.51 17.29 -5.14
CA ARG A 291 -30.82 17.29 -4.47
C ARG A 291 -31.97 17.40 -5.47
N ASP A 292 -31.85 18.26 -6.47
CA ASP A 292 -32.86 18.43 -7.52
C ASP A 292 -33.03 17.11 -8.32
N ALA A 293 -31.93 16.43 -8.64
CA ALA A 293 -31.95 15.13 -9.33
C ALA A 293 -32.56 14.00 -8.46
N GLU A 294 -32.25 13.96 -7.15
CA GLU A 294 -32.86 12.99 -6.23
C GLU A 294 -34.38 13.18 -6.15
N ALA A 295 -34.84 14.43 -6.04
CA ALA A 295 -36.27 14.76 -5.98
C ALA A 295 -37.02 14.34 -7.25
N GLN A 296 -36.42 14.54 -8.43
CA GLN A 296 -37.00 14.09 -9.70
C GLN A 296 -37.10 12.56 -9.78
N LEU A 297 -36.08 11.84 -9.30
CA LEU A 297 -36.09 10.38 -9.27
C LEU A 297 -37.17 9.83 -8.32
N GLU A 298 -37.33 10.42 -7.14
CA GLU A 298 -38.40 10.07 -6.19
C GLU A 298 -39.79 10.31 -6.78
N GLN A 299 -39.99 11.43 -7.49
CA GLN A 299 -41.25 11.71 -8.17
C GLN A 299 -41.56 10.71 -9.28
N ALA A 300 -40.56 10.33 -10.08
CA ALA A 300 -40.71 9.30 -11.11
C ALA A 300 -41.06 7.93 -10.50
N ARG A 301 -40.46 7.57 -9.36
CA ARG A 301 -40.80 6.34 -8.62
C ARG A 301 -42.23 6.35 -8.10
N ALA A 302 -42.70 7.47 -7.56
CA ALA A 302 -44.07 7.59 -7.06
C ALA A 302 -45.12 7.40 -8.17
N LEU A 303 -44.86 7.95 -9.36
CA LEU A 303 -45.74 7.79 -10.53
C LEU A 303 -45.80 6.34 -11.02
N ALA A 304 -44.70 5.60 -10.94
CA ALA A 304 -44.60 4.21 -11.39
C ALA A 304 -45.39 3.19 -10.53
N VAL A 305 -45.91 3.60 -9.35
CA VAL A 305 -46.62 2.71 -8.40
C VAL A 305 -48.11 3.11 -8.24
N SER A 306 -48.61 4.06 -9.03
CA SER A 306 -50.02 4.49 -9.01
C SER A 306 -50.91 3.67 -9.96
N VAL A 307 -52.20 3.50 -9.63
CA VAL A 307 -53.20 2.88 -10.53
C VAL A 307 -53.50 3.86 -11.67
N ALA A 308 -53.39 3.41 -12.91
CA ALA A 308 -53.59 4.29 -14.07
C ALA A 308 -55.08 4.60 -14.27
N ASP A 309 -55.42 5.89 -14.46
CA ASP A 309 -56.80 6.34 -14.75
C ASP A 309 -57.42 5.62 -15.98
N HIS A 310 -56.56 5.13 -16.88
CA HIS A 310 -56.92 4.34 -18.07
C HIS A 310 -57.66 3.03 -17.75
N GLU A 311 -57.41 2.41 -16.59
CA GLU A 311 -58.07 1.16 -16.19
C GLU A 311 -59.59 1.32 -16.01
N SER A 312 -60.07 2.53 -15.73
CA SER A 312 -61.49 2.85 -15.59
C SER A 312 -62.24 2.96 -16.92
N GLN A 313 -61.51 3.02 -18.05
CA GLN A 313 -62.05 3.23 -19.40
C GLN A 313 -62.08 1.95 -20.25
N LEU A 314 -61.55 0.84 -19.70
CA LEU A 314 -61.50 -0.45 -20.40
C LEU A 314 -62.91 -1.05 -20.61
N SER A 315 -63.07 -1.73 -21.74
CA SER A 315 -64.28 -2.52 -22.00
C SER A 315 -64.39 -3.71 -21.03
N THR A 316 -65.59 -4.22 -20.75
CA THR A 316 -65.76 -5.38 -19.87
C THR A 316 -64.96 -6.62 -20.35
N ALA A 317 -64.77 -6.77 -21.66
CA ALA A 317 -63.95 -7.82 -22.24
C ALA A 317 -62.46 -7.59 -21.96
N ASP A 318 -61.96 -6.37 -22.18
CA ASP A 318 -60.55 -6.01 -21.93
C ASP A 318 -60.21 -6.01 -20.43
N SER A 319 -61.14 -5.61 -19.55
CA SER A 319 -61.00 -5.73 -18.10
C SER A 319 -60.85 -7.19 -17.65
N ALA A 320 -61.60 -8.11 -18.26
CA ALA A 320 -61.46 -9.54 -17.97
C ALA A 320 -60.11 -10.10 -18.44
N ILE A 321 -59.58 -9.60 -19.57
CA ILE A 321 -58.24 -9.94 -20.06
C ILE A 321 -57.17 -9.42 -19.09
N LEU A 322 -57.28 -8.17 -18.64
CA LEU A 322 -56.37 -7.58 -17.65
C LEU A 322 -56.37 -8.39 -16.35
N GLU A 323 -57.55 -8.74 -15.83
CA GLU A 323 -57.68 -9.56 -14.62
C GLU A 323 -57.04 -10.94 -14.80
N ALA A 324 -57.28 -11.61 -15.93
CA ALA A 324 -56.68 -12.90 -16.25
C ALA A 324 -55.14 -12.79 -16.34
N ALA A 325 -54.62 -11.76 -16.98
CA ALA A 325 -53.19 -11.49 -17.09
C ALA A 325 -52.52 -11.22 -15.74
N CYS A 326 -53.16 -10.42 -14.87
CA CYS A 326 -52.67 -10.17 -13.51
C CYS A 326 -52.62 -11.47 -12.70
N ARG A 327 -53.67 -12.29 -12.74
CA ARG A 327 -53.68 -13.60 -12.07
C ARG A 327 -52.60 -14.53 -12.63
N ALA A 328 -52.37 -14.50 -13.94
CA ALA A 328 -51.34 -15.29 -14.60
C ALA A 328 -49.92 -14.89 -14.15
N LEU A 329 -49.63 -13.59 -14.05
CA LEU A 329 -48.36 -13.07 -13.52
C LEU A 329 -48.13 -13.45 -12.05
N VAL A 330 -49.18 -13.42 -11.23
CA VAL A 330 -49.12 -13.82 -9.81
C VAL A 330 -48.88 -15.33 -9.69
N ALA A 331 -49.58 -16.13 -10.50
CA ALA A 331 -49.43 -17.58 -10.55
C ALA A 331 -48.14 -18.06 -11.24
N GLY A 332 -47.40 -17.14 -11.88
CA GLY A 332 -46.21 -17.46 -12.66
C GLY A 332 -46.51 -18.30 -13.90
N ASN A 333 -47.68 -18.12 -14.53
CA ASN A 333 -48.11 -18.78 -15.76
C ASN A 333 -48.18 -17.77 -16.92
N ASP A 334 -47.52 -18.04 -18.05
CA ASP A 334 -47.36 -17.06 -19.14
C ASP A 334 -48.31 -17.24 -20.32
N THR A 335 -49.00 -18.39 -20.40
CA THR A 335 -49.94 -18.67 -21.51
C THR A 335 -50.98 -17.56 -21.70
N PRO A 336 -51.62 -17.05 -20.63
CA PRO A 336 -52.59 -15.96 -20.79
C PRO A 336 -51.98 -14.66 -21.32
N LEU A 337 -50.70 -14.39 -21.09
CA LEU A 337 -50.05 -13.15 -21.54
C LEU A 337 -49.78 -13.16 -23.06
N ALA A 338 -49.52 -14.34 -23.63
CA ALA A 338 -49.23 -14.49 -25.06
C ALA A 338 -50.48 -14.74 -25.91
N ASP A 339 -51.50 -15.38 -25.33
CA ASP A 339 -52.67 -15.88 -26.07
C ASP A 339 -53.80 -14.84 -26.20
N HIS A 340 -53.85 -13.84 -25.31
CA HIS A 340 -54.92 -12.84 -25.32
C HIS A 340 -54.57 -11.68 -26.24
N ARG A 341 -55.54 -11.28 -27.07
CA ARG A 341 -55.46 -10.13 -27.97
C ARG A 341 -56.52 -9.11 -27.57
N PRO A 342 -56.22 -8.20 -26.63
CA PRO A 342 -57.17 -7.16 -26.23
C PRO A 342 -57.42 -6.21 -27.42
N SER A 343 -58.60 -5.60 -27.42
CA SER A 343 -58.98 -4.63 -28.45
C SER A 343 -58.37 -3.26 -28.18
N ASP A 344 -58.12 -2.94 -26.90
CA ASP A 344 -57.42 -1.74 -26.48
C ASP A 344 -55.91 -1.81 -26.79
N PRO A 345 -55.35 -0.87 -27.60
CA PRO A 345 -53.94 -0.89 -27.97
C PRO A 345 -52.97 -0.69 -26.80
N GLU A 346 -53.34 0.10 -25.78
CA GLU A 346 -52.47 0.33 -24.62
C GLU A 346 -52.42 -0.90 -23.70
N LEU A 347 -53.55 -1.58 -23.52
CA LEU A 347 -53.60 -2.87 -22.84
C LEU A 347 -52.82 -3.93 -23.62
N ALA A 348 -52.94 -3.97 -24.95
CA ALA A 348 -52.16 -4.88 -25.80
C ALA A 348 -50.64 -4.70 -25.58
N ALA A 349 -50.16 -3.45 -25.57
CA ALA A 349 -48.77 -3.14 -25.26
C ALA A 349 -48.40 -3.53 -23.82
N SER A 350 -49.28 -3.27 -22.85
CA SER A 350 -49.06 -3.62 -21.44
C SER A 350 -48.90 -5.14 -21.23
N LEU A 351 -49.65 -5.97 -21.96
CA LEU A 351 -49.52 -7.43 -21.91
C LEU A 351 -48.17 -7.91 -22.49
N VAL A 352 -47.72 -7.32 -23.60
CA VAL A 352 -46.40 -7.64 -24.19
C VAL A 352 -45.26 -7.25 -23.24
N TYR A 353 -45.38 -6.10 -22.56
CA TYR A 353 -44.41 -5.69 -21.54
C TYR A 353 -44.42 -6.60 -20.31
N ALA A 354 -45.60 -7.01 -19.85
CA ALA A 354 -45.75 -8.01 -18.78
C ALA A 354 -45.15 -9.37 -19.17
N GLN A 355 -45.31 -9.79 -20.42
CA GLN A 355 -44.69 -11.00 -20.95
C GLN A 355 -43.16 -10.90 -20.93
N ALA A 356 -42.59 -9.75 -21.34
CA ALA A 356 -41.16 -9.50 -21.26
C ALA A 356 -40.65 -9.59 -19.81
N ALA A 357 -41.38 -8.98 -18.85
CA ALA A 357 -41.03 -9.06 -17.43
C ALA A 357 -41.10 -10.51 -16.89
N SER A 358 -42.06 -11.32 -17.33
CA SER A 358 -42.13 -12.73 -16.93
C SER A 358 -40.97 -13.56 -17.50
N LEU A 359 -40.61 -13.33 -18.76
CA LEU A 359 -39.45 -13.96 -19.40
C LEU A 359 -38.14 -13.63 -18.67
N GLU A 360 -37.98 -12.36 -18.27
CA GLU A 360 -36.86 -11.90 -17.46
C GLU A 360 -36.78 -12.63 -16.11
N ARG A 361 -37.90 -12.79 -15.40
CA ARG A 361 -37.96 -13.54 -14.12
C ARG A 361 -37.54 -15.00 -14.27
N ARG A 362 -37.70 -15.58 -15.45
CA ARG A 362 -37.33 -16.97 -15.77
C ARG A 362 -35.91 -17.09 -16.36
N GLY A 363 -35.16 -15.99 -16.45
CA GLY A 363 -33.80 -15.97 -16.99
C GLY A 363 -33.73 -15.97 -18.52
N ASN A 364 -34.86 -15.80 -19.22
CA ASN A 364 -34.91 -15.71 -20.69
C ASN A 364 -34.70 -14.26 -21.16
N HIS A 365 -33.58 -13.67 -20.74
CA HIS A 365 -33.27 -12.25 -20.93
C HIS A 365 -33.33 -11.79 -22.41
N GLU A 366 -32.76 -12.57 -23.33
CA GLU A 366 -32.72 -12.23 -24.76
C GLU A 366 -34.13 -12.09 -25.38
N LYS A 367 -35.06 -12.97 -24.98
CA LYS A 367 -36.45 -12.90 -25.44
C LYS A 367 -37.20 -11.73 -24.80
N ALA A 368 -36.87 -11.39 -23.55
CA ALA A 368 -37.41 -10.21 -22.90
C ALA A 368 -36.94 -8.94 -23.61
N LEU A 369 -35.65 -8.83 -23.93
CA LEU A 369 -35.09 -7.72 -24.70
C LEU A 369 -35.74 -7.59 -26.09
N SER A 370 -35.96 -8.69 -26.81
CA SER A 370 -36.60 -8.62 -28.13
C SER A 370 -38.01 -8.05 -28.07
N LEU A 371 -38.83 -8.48 -27.08
CA LEU A 371 -40.18 -7.96 -26.89
C LEU A 371 -40.16 -6.48 -26.47
N LEU A 372 -39.25 -6.08 -25.59
CA LEU A 372 -39.10 -4.66 -25.21
C LEU A 372 -38.67 -3.80 -26.39
N THR A 373 -37.80 -4.32 -27.27
CA THR A 373 -37.34 -3.60 -28.47
C THR A 373 -38.48 -3.43 -29.46
N GLU A 374 -39.22 -4.49 -29.74
CA GLU A 374 -40.42 -4.45 -30.59
C GLU A 374 -41.44 -3.45 -30.03
N LEU A 375 -41.65 -3.44 -28.71
CA LEU A 375 -42.59 -2.55 -28.05
C LEU A 375 -42.15 -1.08 -28.10
N ALA A 376 -40.84 -0.82 -27.97
CA ALA A 376 -40.26 0.52 -28.12
C ALA A 376 -40.41 1.07 -29.55
N GLU A 377 -40.46 0.21 -30.57
CA GLU A 377 -40.63 0.56 -31.98
C GLU A 377 -42.10 0.71 -32.39
N THR A 378 -42.97 -0.21 -31.93
CA THR A 378 -44.39 -0.29 -32.34
C THR A 378 -45.28 0.70 -31.58
N ALA A 379 -44.96 1.03 -30.33
CA ALA A 379 -45.71 1.97 -29.51
C ALA A 379 -44.82 3.10 -28.94
N PRO A 380 -44.07 3.84 -29.77
CA PRO A 380 -42.94 4.66 -29.32
C PRO A 380 -43.32 5.82 -28.40
N ASN A 381 -44.57 6.28 -28.45
CA ASN A 381 -45.10 7.41 -27.66
C ASN A 381 -46.11 6.96 -26.60
N GLY A 382 -46.41 5.66 -26.50
CA GLY A 382 -47.28 5.11 -25.46
C GLY A 382 -46.55 5.00 -24.12
N THR A 383 -47.30 4.93 -23.02
CA THR A 383 -46.76 4.79 -21.65
C THR A 383 -45.75 3.65 -21.56
N VAL A 384 -46.14 2.47 -22.04
CA VAL A 384 -45.33 1.25 -21.98
C VAL A 384 -44.15 1.30 -22.96
N GLY A 385 -44.30 1.95 -24.12
CA GLY A 385 -43.19 2.19 -25.06
C GLY A 385 -42.11 3.08 -24.48
N THR A 386 -42.51 4.09 -23.72
CA THR A 386 -41.59 4.97 -22.99
C THR A 386 -40.87 4.21 -21.89
N LEU A 387 -41.58 3.36 -21.14
CA LEU A 387 -40.98 2.48 -20.13
C LEU A 387 -40.00 1.47 -20.75
N ALA A 388 -40.37 0.83 -21.87
CA ALA A 388 -39.49 -0.10 -22.58
C ALA A 388 -38.22 0.59 -23.08
N LYS A 389 -38.32 1.80 -23.66
CA LYS A 389 -37.16 2.61 -24.04
C LYS A 389 -36.28 2.93 -22.82
N GLY A 390 -36.88 3.37 -21.71
CA GLY A 390 -36.15 3.66 -20.47
C GLY A 390 -35.44 2.43 -19.91
N LEU A 391 -36.09 1.27 -19.95
CA LEU A 391 -35.54 0.02 -19.47
C LEU A 391 -34.43 -0.52 -20.38
N LEU A 392 -34.57 -0.40 -21.70
CA LEU A 392 -33.54 -0.76 -22.68
C LEU A 392 -32.31 0.15 -22.62
N ALA A 393 -32.50 1.43 -22.26
CA ALA A 393 -31.44 2.40 -22.05
C ALA A 393 -30.75 2.27 -20.68
N ASN A 394 -31.32 1.50 -19.74
CA ASN A 394 -30.74 1.30 -18.42
C ASN A 394 -29.58 0.28 -18.47
N PRO A 395 -28.34 0.70 -18.16
CA PRO A 395 -27.16 -0.18 -18.22
C PRO A 395 -27.21 -1.33 -17.21
N ASP A 396 -27.94 -1.19 -16.10
CA ASP A 396 -28.09 -2.25 -15.08
C ASP A 396 -29.12 -3.32 -15.47
N TYR A 397 -29.96 -3.03 -16.47
CA TYR A 397 -30.92 -3.97 -17.02
C TYR A 397 -30.38 -4.61 -18.30
N ASN A 398 -29.98 -3.79 -19.27
CA ASN A 398 -29.42 -4.26 -20.54
C ASN A 398 -27.91 -4.50 -20.43
N LEU A 399 -27.56 -5.49 -19.60
CA LEU A 399 -26.16 -5.84 -19.29
C LEU A 399 -25.36 -6.22 -20.56
N GLY A 400 -26.03 -6.75 -21.58
CA GLY A 400 -25.40 -7.07 -22.86
C GLY A 400 -24.95 -5.81 -23.60
N ALA A 401 -25.82 -4.80 -23.71
CA ALA A 401 -25.46 -3.51 -24.30
C ALA A 401 -24.41 -2.76 -23.46
N ALA A 402 -24.52 -2.79 -22.14
CA ALA A 402 -23.51 -2.20 -21.26
C ALA A 402 -22.13 -2.86 -21.45
N PHE A 403 -22.08 -4.18 -21.63
CA PHE A 403 -20.85 -4.88 -21.99
C PHE A 403 -20.32 -4.47 -23.36
N ASP A 404 -21.19 -4.37 -24.38
CA ASP A 404 -20.80 -3.94 -25.73
C ASP A 404 -20.26 -2.51 -25.74
N GLU A 405 -20.88 -1.61 -24.99
CA GLU A 405 -20.44 -0.23 -24.80
C GLU A 405 -19.08 -0.19 -24.12
N ALA A 406 -18.88 -0.97 -23.04
CA ALA A 406 -17.58 -1.07 -22.37
C ALA A 406 -16.49 -1.62 -23.32
N ILE A 407 -16.81 -2.58 -24.19
CA ILE A 407 -15.89 -3.08 -25.22
C ILE A 407 -15.62 -2.03 -26.30
N ALA A 408 -16.63 -1.27 -26.72
CA ALA A 408 -16.49 -0.18 -27.66
C ALA A 408 -15.59 0.93 -27.10
N GLN A 409 -15.79 1.29 -25.84
CA GLN A 409 -14.96 2.23 -25.10
C GLN A 409 -13.51 1.74 -25.00
N ILE A 410 -13.27 0.47 -24.65
CA ILE A 410 -11.91 -0.10 -24.66
C ILE A 410 -11.29 -0.03 -26.06
N ARG A 411 -12.05 -0.31 -27.13
CA ARG A 411 -11.53 -0.20 -28.51
C ARG A 411 -11.18 1.24 -28.86
N GLU A 412 -11.98 2.21 -28.42
CA GLU A 412 -11.73 3.63 -28.64
C GLU A 412 -10.54 4.12 -27.82
N GLU A 413 -10.48 3.78 -26.54
CA GLU A 413 -9.35 4.06 -25.65
C GLU A 413 -8.07 3.40 -26.14
N ARG A 414 -8.16 2.20 -26.72
CA ARG A 414 -7.02 1.51 -27.34
C ARG A 414 -6.56 2.23 -28.60
N LYS A 415 -7.47 2.69 -29.47
CA LYS A 415 -7.14 3.52 -30.64
C LYS A 415 -6.48 4.83 -30.21
N LYS A 416 -7.06 5.51 -29.22
CA LYS A 416 -6.50 6.72 -28.61
C LYS A 416 -5.14 6.44 -28.01
N PHE A 417 -4.97 5.40 -27.20
CA PHE A 417 -3.71 5.01 -26.58
C PHE A 417 -2.62 4.68 -27.61
N ILE A 418 -2.96 3.92 -28.66
CA ILE A 418 -2.03 3.62 -29.76
C ILE A 418 -1.61 4.93 -30.44
N MET A 419 -2.56 5.80 -30.81
CA MET A 419 -2.27 7.04 -31.54
C MET A 419 -1.58 8.13 -30.70
N THR A 420 -1.98 8.32 -29.45
CA THR A 420 -1.61 9.48 -28.63
C THR A 420 -0.94 9.12 -27.31
N GLY A 421 -1.11 7.88 -26.81
CA GLY A 421 -0.64 7.42 -25.50
C GLY A 421 -1.64 7.74 -24.37
N ARG A 422 -1.20 7.74 -23.11
CA ARG A 422 -2.02 8.17 -21.96
C ARG A 422 -2.15 9.70 -21.83
N ARG A 423 -2.12 10.42 -22.95
CA ARG A 423 -2.11 11.88 -22.99
C ARG A 423 -3.53 12.45 -22.94
N SER A 424 -3.70 13.58 -22.28
CA SER A 424 -4.98 14.30 -22.19
C SER A 424 -5.40 14.92 -23.55
N ALA A 425 -6.68 15.31 -23.67
CA ALA A 425 -7.19 15.98 -24.87
C ALA A 425 -6.44 17.30 -25.16
N ASP A 426 -6.08 18.04 -24.11
CA ASP A 426 -5.28 19.27 -24.22
C ASP A 426 -3.83 19.00 -24.65
N GLU A 427 -3.21 17.91 -24.18
CA GLU A 427 -1.89 17.47 -24.66
C GLU A 427 -1.93 17.01 -26.12
N THR A 428 -3.05 16.43 -26.55
CA THR A 428 -3.26 15.98 -27.95
C THR A 428 -3.46 17.17 -28.88
N ALA A 429 -4.29 18.15 -28.48
CA ALA A 429 -4.49 19.41 -29.17
C ALA A 429 -3.22 20.28 -29.17
N TYR A 430 -2.42 20.22 -28.11
CA TYR A 430 -1.12 20.89 -28.03
C TYR A 430 -0.10 20.27 -28.99
N VAL A 431 -0.01 18.94 -29.09
CA VAL A 431 0.90 18.28 -30.04
C VAL A 431 0.43 18.48 -31.49
N MET A 432 -0.85 18.30 -31.78
CA MET A 432 -1.39 18.58 -33.12
C MET A 432 -1.34 20.08 -33.47
N GLY A 433 -1.57 20.96 -32.50
CA GLY A 433 -1.50 22.41 -32.66
C GLY A 433 -0.07 22.90 -32.87
N SER A 434 0.91 22.32 -32.17
CA SER A 434 2.34 22.59 -32.40
C SER A 434 2.82 22.06 -33.76
N ALA A 435 2.23 20.97 -34.26
CA ALA A 435 2.45 20.49 -35.63
C ALA A 435 1.82 21.40 -36.69
N ALA A 436 0.63 21.96 -36.43
CA ALA A 436 -0.06 22.90 -37.33
C ALA A 436 0.62 24.28 -37.40
N VAL A 437 1.22 24.74 -36.30
CA VAL A 437 1.97 26.00 -36.25
C VAL A 437 3.35 25.89 -36.91
N GLN A 438 3.91 24.68 -37.01
CA GLN A 438 5.24 24.49 -37.60
C GLN A 438 5.28 24.50 -39.14
N ASN A 439 4.17 24.32 -39.87
CA ASN A 439 4.19 24.40 -41.34
C ASN A 439 2.82 24.73 -41.95
N VAL A 440 2.67 25.97 -42.41
CA VAL A 440 1.68 26.33 -43.44
C VAL A 440 2.08 25.60 -44.73
N GLY A 441 1.46 24.46 -45.05
CA GLY A 441 1.47 23.98 -46.45
C GLY A 441 1.54 22.48 -46.76
N SER A 442 1.75 21.54 -45.83
CA SER A 442 1.60 20.12 -46.22
C SER A 442 1.14 19.20 -45.09
N MET A 443 0.01 18.54 -45.32
CA MET A 443 -0.62 17.54 -44.44
C MET A 443 0.07 16.16 -44.52
N ALA A 444 1.32 16.09 -44.98
CA ALA A 444 1.95 14.83 -45.44
C ALA A 444 3.00 14.24 -44.48
N ASN A 445 3.48 14.98 -43.46
CA ASN A 445 4.53 14.48 -42.56
C ASN A 445 4.14 14.61 -41.09
N VAL A 446 3.41 13.62 -40.58
CA VAL A 446 3.43 13.27 -39.15
C VAL A 446 4.89 12.94 -38.79
N PRO A 447 5.49 13.51 -37.73
CA PRO A 447 6.89 13.24 -37.37
C PRO A 447 7.14 11.73 -37.29
N ALA A 448 8.19 11.23 -37.97
CA ALA A 448 8.46 9.79 -38.08
C ALA A 448 8.54 9.07 -36.72
N LEU A 449 8.98 9.79 -35.67
CA LEU A 449 9.03 9.30 -34.29
C LEU A 449 7.65 9.00 -33.69
N PHE A 450 6.60 9.74 -34.10
CA PHE A 450 5.22 9.51 -33.69
C PHE A 450 4.65 8.23 -34.29
N LEU A 451 4.97 7.96 -35.56
CA LEU A 451 4.59 6.72 -36.25
C LEU A 451 5.30 5.51 -35.65
N THR A 452 6.59 5.61 -35.33
CA THR A 452 7.33 4.53 -34.66
C THR A 452 6.84 4.26 -33.24
N ASP A 453 6.53 5.30 -32.46
CA ASP A 453 5.93 5.15 -31.12
C ASP A 453 4.55 4.50 -31.18
N MET A 454 3.72 4.91 -32.14
CA MET A 454 2.42 4.32 -32.41
C MET A 454 2.53 2.85 -32.81
N LEU A 455 3.53 2.50 -33.62
CA LEU A 455 3.83 1.11 -33.99
C LEU A 455 4.30 0.28 -32.79
N VAL A 456 5.22 0.80 -31.97
CA VAL A 456 5.69 0.13 -30.74
C VAL A 456 4.55 -0.07 -29.75
N ARG A 457 3.68 0.93 -29.55
CA ARG A 457 2.47 0.79 -28.71
C ARG A 457 1.47 -0.19 -29.31
N GLY A 458 1.28 -0.18 -30.62
CA GLY A 458 0.42 -1.17 -31.31
C GLY A 458 0.91 -2.61 -31.11
N VAL A 459 2.24 -2.83 -31.18
CA VAL A 459 2.86 -4.13 -30.92
C VAL A 459 2.76 -4.49 -29.43
N ALA A 460 3.12 -3.58 -28.52
CA ALA A 460 3.05 -3.82 -27.08
C ALA A 460 1.62 -4.12 -26.62
N GLU A 461 0.64 -3.35 -27.08
CA GLU A 461 -0.78 -3.51 -26.81
C GLU A 461 -1.36 -4.81 -27.41
N ARG A 462 -0.72 -5.38 -28.44
CA ARG A 462 -1.09 -6.69 -28.98
C ARG A 462 -0.71 -7.83 -28.04
N PHE A 463 0.35 -7.68 -27.23
CA PHE A 463 0.82 -8.71 -26.31
C PHE A 463 0.37 -8.51 -24.86
N ARG A 464 0.22 -7.26 -24.40
CA ARG A 464 -0.24 -6.92 -23.04
C ARG A 464 -1.01 -5.60 -23.10
N THR A 465 -2.23 -5.57 -22.59
CA THR A 465 -3.04 -4.35 -22.62
C THR A 465 -2.57 -3.36 -21.54
N GLN A 466 -2.40 -2.10 -21.91
CA GLN A 466 -2.08 -1.00 -20.99
C GLN A 466 -3.28 -0.08 -20.72
N VAL A 467 -4.43 -0.40 -21.34
CA VAL A 467 -5.73 0.25 -21.14
C VAL A 467 -6.44 -0.40 -19.96
N ALA A 468 -7.25 0.35 -19.23
CA ALA A 468 -8.06 -0.19 -18.15
C ALA A 468 -9.14 -1.12 -18.75
N VAL A 469 -9.15 -2.39 -18.34
CA VAL A 469 -10.12 -3.38 -18.82
C VAL A 469 -11.18 -3.73 -17.77
N ASP A 470 -11.03 -3.20 -16.55
CA ASP A 470 -11.84 -3.56 -15.39
C ASP A 470 -13.33 -3.34 -15.64
N ALA A 471 -13.72 -2.21 -16.25
CA ALA A 471 -15.12 -1.92 -16.57
C ALA A 471 -15.76 -2.99 -17.48
N ALA A 472 -15.06 -3.45 -18.52
CA ALA A 472 -15.60 -4.49 -19.40
C ALA A 472 -15.54 -5.89 -18.77
N VAL A 473 -14.51 -6.16 -17.97
CA VAL A 473 -14.42 -7.41 -17.20
C VAL A 473 -15.56 -7.49 -16.17
N ASP A 474 -15.86 -6.39 -15.48
CA ASP A 474 -16.92 -6.32 -14.49
C ASP A 474 -18.31 -6.34 -15.13
N ALA A 475 -18.53 -5.62 -16.23
CA ALA A 475 -19.77 -5.68 -17.00
C ALA A 475 -20.02 -7.11 -17.55
N GLY A 476 -18.98 -7.74 -18.10
CA GLY A 476 -19.06 -9.14 -18.56
C GLY A 476 -19.31 -10.10 -17.41
N ALA A 477 -18.64 -9.93 -16.27
CA ALA A 477 -18.86 -10.74 -15.07
C ALA A 477 -20.29 -10.60 -14.51
N ALA A 478 -20.83 -9.38 -14.51
CA ALA A 478 -22.21 -9.11 -14.09
C ALA A 478 -23.20 -9.82 -15.01
N TYR A 479 -22.99 -9.76 -16.33
CA TYR A 479 -23.77 -10.49 -17.31
C TYR A 479 -23.73 -12.01 -17.07
N LEU A 480 -22.53 -12.59 -16.97
CA LEU A 480 -22.35 -14.04 -16.81
C LEU A 480 -22.91 -14.56 -15.49
N ARG A 481 -22.86 -13.75 -14.42
CA ARG A 481 -23.45 -14.10 -13.12
C ARG A 481 -24.97 -14.13 -13.17
N ARG A 482 -25.60 -13.18 -13.87
CA ARG A 482 -27.06 -13.02 -13.92
C ARG A 482 -27.70 -13.93 -14.97
N TYR A 483 -27.03 -14.15 -16.10
CA TYR A 483 -27.54 -14.94 -17.22
C TYR A 483 -26.56 -16.03 -17.68
N PRO A 484 -26.16 -16.98 -16.79
CA PRO A 484 -25.14 -17.98 -17.12
C PRO A 484 -25.55 -18.95 -18.24
N ALA A 485 -26.85 -19.15 -18.46
CA ALA A 485 -27.39 -20.02 -19.51
C ALA A 485 -27.78 -19.27 -20.80
N SER A 486 -27.51 -17.96 -20.89
CA SER A 486 -27.79 -17.20 -22.11
C SER A 486 -26.95 -17.75 -23.28
N PRO A 487 -27.51 -17.82 -24.51
CA PRO A 487 -26.74 -18.20 -25.70
C PRO A 487 -25.48 -17.36 -25.92
N ARG A 488 -25.49 -16.11 -25.44
CA ARG A 488 -24.40 -15.14 -25.55
C ARG A 488 -23.31 -15.31 -24.47
N ALA A 489 -23.60 -16.05 -23.40
CA ALA A 489 -22.70 -16.18 -22.25
C ALA A 489 -21.34 -16.83 -22.60
N PRO A 490 -21.24 -17.89 -23.42
CA PRO A 490 -19.95 -18.45 -23.79
C PRO A 490 -19.06 -17.47 -24.57
N GLU A 491 -19.65 -16.63 -25.43
CA GLU A 491 -18.93 -15.63 -26.20
C GLU A 491 -18.38 -14.52 -25.31
N ILE A 492 -19.20 -13.98 -24.41
CA ILE A 492 -18.79 -12.96 -23.43
C ILE A 492 -17.69 -13.52 -22.52
N ALA A 493 -17.81 -14.76 -22.05
CA ALA A 493 -16.78 -15.41 -21.23
C ALA A 493 -15.43 -15.53 -21.97
N LYS A 494 -15.41 -15.83 -23.28
CA LYS A 494 -14.16 -15.83 -24.07
C LYS A 494 -13.52 -14.45 -24.13
N VAL A 495 -14.32 -13.41 -24.34
CA VAL A 495 -13.83 -12.02 -24.40
C VAL A 495 -13.28 -11.58 -23.03
N VAL A 496 -14.00 -11.85 -21.94
CA VAL A 496 -13.55 -11.55 -20.57
C VAL A 496 -12.27 -12.32 -20.24
N ALA A 497 -12.16 -13.59 -20.66
CA ALA A 497 -10.95 -14.37 -20.49
C ALA A 497 -9.75 -13.77 -21.25
N GLU A 498 -9.95 -13.32 -22.50
CA GLU A 498 -8.90 -12.68 -23.29
C GLU A 498 -8.44 -11.35 -22.68
N LEU A 499 -9.37 -10.53 -22.22
CA LEU A 499 -9.06 -9.27 -21.53
C LEU A 499 -8.29 -9.54 -20.22
N SER A 500 -8.73 -10.53 -19.44
CA SER A 500 -8.06 -10.96 -18.22
C SER A 500 -6.63 -11.46 -18.52
N ALA A 501 -6.44 -12.24 -19.58
CA ALA A 501 -5.14 -12.75 -19.99
C ALA A 501 -4.18 -11.61 -20.35
N ARG A 502 -4.67 -10.61 -21.10
CA ARG A 502 -3.89 -9.44 -21.51
C ARG A 502 -3.57 -8.50 -20.35
N SER A 503 -4.42 -8.43 -19.33
CA SER A 503 -4.13 -7.70 -18.09
C SER A 503 -3.14 -8.45 -17.18
N GLY A 504 -2.98 -9.75 -17.41
CA GLY A 504 -2.13 -10.63 -16.64
C GLY A 504 -2.83 -11.33 -15.48
N ASP A 505 -4.16 -11.27 -15.36
CA ASP A 505 -4.93 -12.03 -14.36
C ASP A 505 -5.17 -13.46 -14.85
N LEU A 506 -4.24 -14.35 -14.49
CA LEU A 506 -4.24 -15.75 -14.93
C LEU A 506 -5.44 -16.53 -14.34
N GLN A 507 -5.81 -16.24 -13.08
CA GLN A 507 -6.92 -16.91 -12.39
C GLN A 507 -8.25 -16.64 -13.08
N ARG A 508 -8.57 -15.35 -13.32
CA ARG A 508 -9.79 -14.98 -14.04
C ARG A 508 -9.79 -15.54 -15.46
N THR A 509 -8.64 -15.51 -16.14
CA THR A 509 -8.49 -16.10 -17.48
C THR A 509 -8.91 -17.57 -17.49
N ARG A 510 -8.36 -18.38 -16.57
CA ARG A 510 -8.66 -19.81 -16.49
C ARG A 510 -10.13 -20.06 -16.17
N LEU A 511 -10.69 -19.33 -15.21
CA LEU A 511 -12.10 -19.47 -14.81
C LEU A 511 -13.06 -19.19 -15.97
N TYR A 512 -12.86 -18.09 -16.68
CA TYR A 512 -13.75 -17.72 -17.79
C TYR A 512 -13.52 -18.56 -19.06
N LEU A 513 -12.31 -19.09 -19.29
CA LEU A 513 -12.08 -20.10 -20.34
C LEU A 513 -12.84 -21.40 -20.04
N GLN A 514 -12.80 -21.87 -18.79
CA GLN A 514 -13.57 -23.05 -18.36
C GLN A 514 -15.09 -22.80 -18.50
N PHE A 515 -15.55 -21.62 -18.08
CA PHE A 515 -16.96 -21.22 -18.24
C PHE A 515 -17.38 -21.19 -19.72
N ALA A 516 -16.50 -20.71 -20.61
CA ALA A 516 -16.73 -20.68 -22.04
C ALA A 516 -16.69 -22.06 -22.74
N GLY A 517 -16.43 -23.15 -22.01
CA GLY A 517 -16.31 -24.49 -22.55
C GLY A 517 -14.99 -24.73 -23.31
N GLU A 518 -13.91 -24.03 -22.96
CA GLU A 518 -12.58 -24.32 -23.53
C GLU A 518 -12.08 -25.69 -23.02
N GLU A 519 -11.90 -26.65 -23.94
CA GLU A 519 -11.52 -28.02 -23.61
C GLU A 519 -10.02 -28.32 -23.73
N ASP A 520 -9.17 -27.39 -24.22
CA ASP A 520 -7.73 -27.66 -24.37
C ASP A 520 -7.05 -27.85 -23.00
N PRO A 521 -6.74 -29.11 -22.61
CA PRO A 521 -6.22 -29.39 -21.28
C PRO A 521 -4.77 -28.88 -21.13
N LYS A 522 -4.02 -28.72 -22.23
CA LYS A 522 -2.63 -28.26 -22.19
C LYS A 522 -2.56 -26.77 -21.86
N LYS A 523 -3.46 -25.97 -22.43
CA LYS A 523 -3.54 -24.53 -22.17
C LYS A 523 -3.99 -24.24 -20.74
N LEU A 524 -4.98 -24.97 -20.23
CA LEU A 524 -5.42 -24.86 -18.83
C LEU A 524 -4.35 -25.30 -17.84
N ALA A 525 -3.65 -26.41 -18.12
CA ALA A 525 -2.53 -26.87 -17.29
C ALA A 525 -1.36 -25.87 -17.27
N LYS A 526 -1.06 -25.22 -18.40
CA LYS A 526 -0.03 -24.17 -18.46
C LYS A 526 -0.41 -22.95 -17.62
N LEU A 527 -1.65 -22.46 -17.72
CA LEU A 527 -2.13 -21.35 -16.89
C LEU A 527 -2.04 -21.67 -15.40
N ARG A 528 -2.42 -22.89 -15.01
CA ARG A 528 -2.33 -23.38 -13.63
C ARG A 528 -0.88 -23.44 -13.13
N GLU A 529 0.07 -23.88 -13.97
CA GLU A 529 1.51 -23.83 -13.66
C GLU A 529 2.03 -22.40 -13.51
N ASP A 530 1.62 -21.46 -14.37
CA ASP A 530 2.01 -20.05 -14.29
C ASP A 530 1.43 -19.35 -13.04
N GLU A 531 0.19 -19.70 -12.66
CA GLU A 531 -0.44 -19.27 -11.40
C GLU A 531 0.36 -19.75 -10.18
N ALA A 532 0.70 -21.04 -10.14
CA ALA A 532 1.48 -21.64 -9.06
C ALA A 532 2.87 -20.99 -8.96
N ARG A 533 3.52 -20.68 -10.10
CA ARG A 533 4.81 -19.97 -10.13
C ARG A 533 4.74 -18.59 -9.51
N ARG A 534 3.70 -17.80 -9.83
CA ARG A 534 3.52 -16.49 -9.21
C ARG A 534 3.27 -16.57 -7.71
N GLN A 535 2.50 -17.55 -7.25
CA GLN A 535 2.32 -17.77 -5.82
C GLN A 535 3.63 -18.17 -5.12
N PHE A 536 4.45 -18.99 -5.77
CA PHE A 536 5.77 -19.34 -5.26
C PHE A 536 6.71 -18.12 -5.18
N GLU A 537 6.72 -17.27 -6.22
CA GLU A 537 7.46 -16.00 -6.22
C GLU A 537 7.01 -15.07 -5.10
N LEU A 538 5.70 -14.94 -4.87
CA LEU A 538 5.16 -14.17 -3.75
C LEU A 538 5.62 -14.75 -2.40
N ALA A 539 5.54 -16.07 -2.23
CA ALA A 539 5.98 -16.74 -1.01
C ALA A 539 7.48 -16.51 -0.74
N THR A 540 8.32 -16.66 -1.76
CA THR A 540 9.78 -16.45 -1.62
C THR A 540 10.18 -15.01 -1.34
N GLN A 541 9.44 -14.03 -1.88
CA GLN A 541 9.65 -12.60 -1.58
C GLN A 541 9.15 -12.18 -0.19
N THR A 542 8.29 -12.99 0.45
CA THR A 542 7.74 -12.70 1.77
C THR A 542 8.84 -12.85 2.83
N ALA A 543 9.18 -11.76 3.53
CA ALA A 543 10.22 -11.75 4.55
C ALA A 543 9.79 -12.45 5.85
N ASN A 544 8.49 -12.45 6.16
CA ASN A 544 7.95 -13.10 7.36
C ASN A 544 7.91 -14.63 7.17
N PRO A 545 8.63 -15.41 7.99
CA PRO A 545 8.71 -16.85 7.82
C PRO A 545 7.39 -17.59 8.07
N ALA A 546 6.52 -17.07 8.95
CA ALA A 546 5.19 -17.66 9.21
C ALA A 546 4.24 -17.47 8.03
N GLU A 547 4.22 -16.26 7.46
CA GLU A 547 3.43 -15.96 6.27
C GLU A 547 3.95 -16.73 5.05
N ARG A 548 5.28 -16.80 4.89
CA ARG A 548 5.92 -17.63 3.85
C ARG A 548 5.51 -19.09 3.98
N LYS A 549 5.57 -19.69 5.18
CA LYS A 549 5.12 -21.07 5.42
C LYS A 549 3.68 -21.26 4.98
N ARG A 550 2.76 -20.39 5.42
CA ARG A 550 1.34 -20.44 5.05
C ARG A 550 1.12 -20.37 3.54
N LEU A 551 1.83 -19.49 2.85
CA LEU A 551 1.74 -19.35 1.38
C LEU A 551 2.26 -20.60 0.66
N LEU A 552 3.37 -21.18 1.12
CA LEU A 552 3.92 -22.41 0.56
C LEU A 552 2.98 -23.60 0.81
N GLU A 553 2.42 -23.75 2.02
CA GLU A 553 1.43 -24.79 2.33
C GLU A 553 0.18 -24.67 1.47
N ALA A 554 -0.33 -23.45 1.28
CA ALA A 554 -1.46 -23.19 0.39
C ALA A 554 -1.13 -23.58 -1.06
N LEU A 555 0.06 -23.22 -1.55
CA LEU A 555 0.50 -23.60 -2.89
C LEU A 555 0.56 -25.12 -3.07
N VAL A 556 1.16 -25.85 -2.12
CA VAL A 556 1.25 -27.32 -2.20
C VAL A 556 -0.13 -27.96 -2.18
N ARG A 557 -1.06 -27.43 -1.38
CA ARG A 557 -2.43 -27.93 -1.29
C ARG A 557 -3.25 -27.63 -2.54
N ASP A 558 -3.14 -26.41 -3.08
CA ASP A 558 -4.03 -25.91 -4.13
C ASP A 558 -3.54 -26.31 -5.54
N TYR A 559 -2.23 -26.60 -5.69
CA TYR A 559 -1.56 -26.96 -6.95
C TYR A 559 -0.72 -28.25 -6.84
N PRO A 560 -1.25 -29.39 -6.35
CA PRO A 560 -0.46 -30.60 -6.12
C PRO A 560 0.15 -31.20 -7.40
N ASP A 561 -0.46 -30.90 -8.55
CA ASP A 561 -0.14 -31.41 -9.88
C ASP A 561 0.88 -30.55 -10.66
N CYS A 562 1.26 -29.39 -10.14
CA CYS A 562 2.20 -28.47 -10.79
C CYS A 562 3.67 -28.85 -10.53
N LYS A 563 4.55 -28.55 -11.48
CA LYS A 563 5.99 -28.86 -11.36
C LYS A 563 6.66 -28.02 -10.28
N ILE A 564 6.22 -26.77 -10.09
CA ILE A 564 6.76 -25.85 -9.09
C ILE A 564 6.50 -26.33 -7.65
N THR A 565 5.50 -27.19 -7.45
CA THR A 565 5.09 -27.70 -6.13
C THR A 565 6.16 -28.53 -5.45
N ALA A 566 6.95 -29.30 -6.22
CA ALA A 566 8.11 -30.00 -5.68
C ALA A 566 9.18 -29.04 -5.14
N THR A 567 9.36 -27.87 -5.78
CA THR A 567 10.26 -26.82 -5.31
C THR A 567 9.68 -26.11 -4.09
N ALA A 568 8.37 -25.82 -4.09
CA ALA A 568 7.68 -25.24 -2.95
C ALA A 568 7.77 -26.13 -1.69
N GLN A 569 7.62 -27.45 -1.85
CA GLN A 569 7.80 -28.40 -0.75
C GLN A 569 9.23 -28.36 -0.19
N ARG A 570 10.25 -28.30 -1.06
CA ARG A 570 11.65 -28.18 -0.61
C ARG A 570 11.92 -26.88 0.14
N GLU A 571 11.29 -25.76 -0.25
CA GLU A 571 11.40 -24.51 0.51
C GLU A 571 10.62 -24.57 1.82
N LEU A 572 9.47 -25.26 1.84
CA LEU A 572 8.68 -25.49 3.05
C LEU A 572 9.45 -26.34 4.06
N ASP A 573 10.15 -27.38 3.60
CA ASP A 573 10.97 -28.28 4.44
C ASP A 573 12.17 -27.58 5.10
N LYS A 574 12.57 -26.40 4.60
CA LYS A 574 13.61 -25.56 5.22
C LYS A 574 13.06 -24.71 6.37
N LEU A 575 11.74 -24.51 6.45
CA LEU A 575 11.14 -23.70 7.50
C LEU A 575 10.91 -24.54 8.76
N PRO A 576 11.15 -23.99 9.96
CA PRO A 576 10.93 -24.74 11.18
C PRO A 576 9.43 -25.05 11.36
N PRO A 577 9.06 -26.29 11.75
CA PRO A 577 7.68 -26.74 11.76
C PRO A 577 6.79 -25.99 12.78
N THR A 578 7.38 -25.37 13.79
CA THR A 578 6.65 -24.59 14.83
C THR A 578 6.51 -23.11 14.50
N VAL A 579 7.02 -22.66 13.34
CA VAL A 579 6.84 -21.27 12.88
C VAL A 579 5.42 -21.12 12.35
N ASP A 580 4.55 -20.59 13.20
CA ASP A 580 3.19 -20.19 12.85
C ASP A 580 2.99 -18.70 13.18
N GLU A 581 1.81 -18.16 12.91
CA GLU A 581 1.48 -16.78 13.25
C GLU A 581 1.61 -16.55 14.77
N GLY A 582 2.46 -15.58 15.16
CA GLY A 582 2.78 -15.31 16.56
C GLY A 582 3.90 -16.17 17.18
N ALA A 583 4.55 -17.03 16.40
CA ALA A 583 5.75 -17.74 16.82
C ALA A 583 6.95 -16.79 17.06
N ILE A 584 7.82 -17.14 18.00
CA ILE A 584 9.06 -16.41 18.29
C ILE A 584 10.21 -17.16 17.63
N VAL A 585 10.87 -16.52 16.67
CA VAL A 585 12.02 -17.10 15.96
C VAL A 585 13.31 -16.42 16.42
N LEU A 586 14.19 -17.18 17.05
CA LEU A 586 15.48 -16.72 17.55
C LEU A 586 16.59 -17.35 16.72
N THR A 587 17.35 -16.53 16.00
CA THR A 587 18.51 -17.00 15.23
C THR A 587 19.60 -17.52 16.16
N ARG A 588 20.48 -18.38 15.64
CA ARG A 588 21.66 -18.85 16.39
C ARG A 588 22.49 -17.71 16.98
N LYS A 589 22.70 -16.63 16.22
CA LYS A 589 23.46 -15.45 16.69
C LYS A 589 22.78 -14.75 17.87
N MET A 590 21.45 -14.68 17.89
CA MET A 590 20.70 -14.13 19.03
C MET A 590 20.86 -15.04 20.24
N LEU A 591 20.75 -16.36 20.07
CA LEU A 591 20.87 -17.31 21.17
C LEU A 591 22.29 -17.32 21.77
N ALA A 592 23.32 -17.09 20.96
CA ALA A 592 24.70 -16.98 21.42
C ALA A 592 24.93 -15.84 22.44
N SER A 593 24.10 -14.79 22.41
CA SER A 593 24.20 -13.69 23.39
C SER A 593 23.43 -13.95 24.70
N ASP A 594 22.68 -15.05 24.81
CA ASP A 594 21.92 -15.40 26.03
C ASP A 594 22.03 -16.90 26.35
N VAL A 595 23.17 -17.29 26.95
CA VAL A 595 23.48 -18.68 27.32
C VAL A 595 22.47 -19.25 28.33
N GLU A 596 21.92 -18.42 29.22
CA GLU A 596 20.91 -18.84 30.20
C GLU A 596 19.62 -19.28 29.49
N LEU A 597 19.20 -18.56 28.43
CA LEU A 597 18.04 -18.93 27.63
C LEU A 597 18.27 -20.26 26.90
N VAL A 598 19.47 -20.48 26.35
CA VAL A 598 19.86 -21.74 25.69
C VAL A 598 19.75 -22.92 26.66
N GLN A 599 20.31 -22.78 27.86
CA GLN A 599 20.23 -23.80 28.90
C GLN A 599 18.78 -24.01 29.37
N ALA A 600 17.98 -22.95 29.52
CA ALA A 600 16.59 -23.04 29.91
C ALA A 600 15.70 -23.75 28.86
N LEU A 601 16.05 -23.65 27.58
CA LEU A 601 15.44 -24.44 26.52
C LEU A 601 15.88 -25.92 26.56
N GLY A 602 16.93 -26.26 27.32
CA GLY A 602 17.48 -27.62 27.39
C GLY A 602 18.40 -27.93 26.21
N LEU A 603 19.06 -26.91 25.66
CA LEU A 603 20.06 -27.01 24.61
C LEU A 603 21.46 -26.84 25.24
N ASP A 604 22.46 -27.51 24.66
CA ASP A 604 23.85 -27.35 25.07
C ASP A 604 24.38 -25.99 24.56
N PRO A 605 24.97 -25.12 25.41
CA PRO A 605 25.60 -23.87 24.99
C PRO A 605 26.63 -24.01 23.87
N ALA A 606 27.28 -25.17 23.74
CA ALA A 606 28.20 -25.44 22.63
C ALA A 606 27.50 -25.34 21.27
N LEU A 607 26.18 -25.58 21.18
CA LEU A 607 25.45 -25.55 19.90
C LEU A 607 25.27 -24.14 19.31
N VAL A 608 25.61 -23.09 20.05
CA VAL A 608 25.50 -21.68 19.61
C VAL A 608 26.84 -20.95 19.59
N ASP A 609 27.96 -21.65 19.81
CA ASP A 609 29.28 -21.06 20.03
C ASP A 609 30.04 -20.64 18.75
N GLY A 610 29.51 -20.94 17.56
CA GLY A 610 30.18 -20.66 16.28
C GLY A 610 31.07 -21.79 15.76
N GLN A 611 31.26 -22.88 16.52
CA GLN A 611 32.19 -23.95 16.17
C GLN A 611 31.50 -25.03 15.34
N LYS A 612 31.87 -25.12 14.06
CA LYS A 612 31.24 -26.06 13.11
C LYS A 612 31.44 -27.56 13.43
N ARG A 613 32.28 -27.92 14.40
CA ARG A 613 32.71 -29.31 14.67
C ARG A 613 31.78 -30.08 15.61
N ASN A 614 30.87 -29.40 16.31
CA ASN A 614 30.04 -29.99 17.36
C ASN A 614 28.57 -30.23 16.94
N GLY A 615 28.28 -30.21 15.64
CA GLY A 615 26.90 -30.33 15.15
C GLY A 615 26.06 -29.09 15.49
N GLU A 616 26.65 -27.90 15.35
CA GLU A 616 26.06 -26.58 15.62
C GLU A 616 24.61 -26.42 15.13
N LEU A 617 23.83 -25.59 15.82
CA LEU A 617 22.53 -25.13 15.32
C LEU A 617 22.68 -24.49 13.93
N THR A 618 21.67 -24.73 13.10
CA THR A 618 21.53 -24.03 11.82
C THR A 618 21.21 -22.55 12.03
N ASP A 619 21.40 -21.72 10.99
CA ASP A 619 21.24 -20.27 11.12
C ASP A 619 19.77 -19.86 11.37
N GLU A 620 18.81 -20.71 11.00
CA GLU A 620 17.38 -20.62 11.33
C GLU A 620 17.13 -20.59 12.85
N GLY A 621 18.02 -21.21 13.64
CA GLY A 621 18.00 -21.20 15.09
C GLY A 621 16.83 -21.98 15.71
N VAL A 622 16.15 -21.35 16.68
CA VAL A 622 15.04 -21.93 17.43
C VAL A 622 13.75 -21.17 17.12
N ALA A 623 12.71 -21.90 16.73
CA ALA A 623 11.35 -21.38 16.63
C ALA A 623 10.52 -21.89 17.81
N ILE A 624 9.89 -20.98 18.55
CA ILE A 624 8.94 -21.27 19.63
C ILE A 624 7.54 -21.01 19.10
N ASN A 625 6.64 -21.99 19.22
CA ASN A 625 5.28 -21.81 18.71
C ASN A 625 4.48 -20.75 19.46
N ALA A 626 3.37 -20.29 18.88
CA ALA A 626 2.53 -19.24 19.48
C ALA A 626 1.96 -19.61 20.87
N ALA A 627 1.65 -20.90 21.08
CA ALA A 627 1.20 -21.42 22.39
C ALA A 627 2.34 -21.55 23.41
N ALA A 628 3.58 -21.33 22.98
CA ALA A 628 4.83 -21.41 23.75
C ALA A 628 4.96 -22.69 24.59
N ASN A 629 4.41 -23.79 24.09
CA ASN A 629 4.48 -25.10 24.73
C ASN A 629 5.49 -26.02 24.04
N GLN A 630 5.97 -25.65 22.85
CA GLN A 630 6.92 -26.42 22.07
C GLN A 630 7.85 -25.48 21.29
N TYR A 631 9.05 -25.97 20.99
CA TYR A 631 9.97 -25.32 20.09
C TYR A 631 10.56 -26.32 19.11
N SER A 632 11.04 -25.83 17.96
CA SER A 632 11.77 -26.63 16.99
C SER A 632 13.07 -25.99 16.58
N PHE A 633 14.07 -26.83 16.30
CA PHE A 633 15.39 -26.43 15.84
C PHE A 633 15.96 -27.49 14.92
N LYS A 634 17.05 -27.16 14.21
CA LYS A 634 17.76 -28.09 13.35
C LYS A 634 19.26 -27.94 13.56
N LEU A 635 19.94 -29.06 13.73
CA LEU A 635 21.41 -29.13 13.76
C LEU A 635 21.95 -29.21 12.33
N ARG A 636 23.16 -28.68 12.10
CA ARG A 636 23.75 -28.61 10.76
C ARG A 636 23.88 -29.98 10.08
N ASP A 637 24.17 -31.00 10.85
CA ASP A 637 24.37 -32.38 10.35
C ASP A 637 23.07 -33.20 10.36
N ALA A 638 21.96 -32.64 10.84
CA ALA A 638 20.66 -33.30 10.88
C ALA A 638 19.86 -33.06 9.60
N SER A 639 19.17 -34.10 9.11
CA SER A 639 18.31 -34.01 7.93
C SER A 639 16.96 -33.35 8.23
N ALA A 640 16.47 -33.42 9.46
CA ALA A 640 15.15 -32.95 9.87
C ALA A 640 15.18 -32.03 11.10
N PHE A 641 14.09 -31.28 11.30
CA PHE A 641 13.88 -30.48 12.51
C PHE A 641 13.51 -31.37 13.69
N GLU A 642 14.16 -31.14 14.85
CA GLU A 642 13.73 -31.68 16.13
C GLU A 642 12.63 -30.80 16.72
N ARG A 643 11.66 -31.41 17.41
CA ARG A 643 10.64 -30.71 18.21
C ARG A 643 10.77 -31.12 19.67
N ARG A 644 10.78 -30.16 20.58
CA ARG A 644 10.87 -30.40 22.02
C ARG A 644 9.81 -29.60 22.78
N PRO A 645 9.22 -30.17 23.86
CA PRO A 645 8.29 -29.45 24.70
C PRO A 645 9.01 -28.43 25.60
N ILE A 646 8.33 -27.32 25.90
CA ILE A 646 8.76 -26.33 26.89
C ILE A 646 8.13 -26.67 28.24
N ALA A 647 8.98 -26.87 29.25
CA ALA A 647 8.55 -27.18 30.61
C ALA A 647 7.64 -26.07 31.17
N LYS A 648 6.46 -26.45 31.69
CA LYS A 648 5.43 -25.51 32.17
C LYS A 648 5.97 -24.53 33.22
N ALA A 649 6.86 -24.99 34.11
CA ALA A 649 7.41 -24.19 35.20
C ALA A 649 8.30 -23.01 34.74
N ARG A 650 8.90 -23.08 33.55
CA ARG A 650 9.79 -22.04 33.01
C ARG A 650 9.21 -21.31 31.81
N ARG A 651 7.97 -21.63 31.41
CA ARG A 651 7.35 -21.14 30.18
C ARG A 651 7.30 -19.62 30.12
N ASP A 652 6.76 -18.97 31.15
CA ASP A 652 6.58 -17.51 31.16
C ASP A 652 7.93 -16.79 31.12
N TRP A 653 8.91 -17.30 31.85
CA TRP A 653 10.28 -16.78 31.85
C TRP A 653 10.94 -16.93 30.48
N ILE A 654 10.86 -18.12 29.85
CA ILE A 654 11.42 -18.37 28.52
C ILE A 654 10.78 -17.45 27.50
N ILE A 655 9.45 -17.26 27.53
CA ILE A 655 8.75 -16.36 26.60
C ILE A 655 9.21 -14.92 26.79
N ALA A 656 9.22 -14.43 28.04
CA ALA A 656 9.60 -13.05 28.34
C ALA A 656 11.04 -12.76 27.88
N ARG A 657 11.97 -13.66 28.22
CA ARG A 657 13.38 -13.60 27.81
C ARG A 657 13.54 -13.69 26.29
N SER A 658 12.83 -14.60 25.62
CA SER A 658 12.85 -14.73 24.15
C SER A 658 12.34 -13.47 23.45
N ARG A 659 11.26 -12.87 23.95
CA ARG A 659 10.71 -11.61 23.40
C ARG A 659 11.67 -10.45 23.63
N ALA A 660 12.28 -10.37 24.80
CA ALA A 660 13.28 -9.35 25.11
C ALA A 660 14.49 -9.47 24.18
N LEU A 661 14.99 -10.68 23.96
CA LEU A 661 16.12 -10.96 23.06
C LEU A 661 15.79 -10.61 21.61
N LEU A 662 14.62 -11.00 21.13
CA LEU A 662 14.14 -10.64 19.78
C LEU A 662 14.03 -9.11 19.63
N ALA A 663 13.47 -8.43 20.63
CA ALA A 663 13.34 -6.97 20.63
C ALA A 663 14.71 -6.27 20.68
N ALA A 664 15.66 -6.76 21.48
CA ALA A 664 17.02 -6.23 21.55
C ALA A 664 17.77 -6.37 20.22
N SER A 665 17.67 -7.53 19.57
CA SER A 665 18.30 -7.72 18.26
C SER A 665 17.65 -6.89 17.15
N GLY A 666 16.32 -6.76 17.14
CA GLY A 666 15.61 -5.84 16.24
C GLY A 666 15.99 -4.38 16.48
N PHE A 667 16.15 -3.99 17.74
CA PHE A 667 16.62 -2.68 18.15
C PHE A 667 18.05 -2.41 17.65
N GLU A 668 18.99 -3.33 17.80
CA GLU A 668 20.38 -3.15 17.36
C GLU A 668 20.51 -2.99 15.83
N LEU A 669 19.70 -3.73 15.06
CA LEU A 669 19.67 -3.61 13.60
C LEU A 669 19.08 -2.26 13.15
N SER A 670 17.99 -1.83 13.78
CA SER A 670 17.33 -0.57 13.45
C SER A 670 18.12 0.65 13.96
N SER A 671 18.75 0.57 15.13
CA SER A 671 19.59 1.63 15.70
C SER A 671 20.81 1.91 14.82
N LYS A 672 21.51 0.86 14.35
CA LYS A 672 22.64 1.00 13.41
C LYS A 672 22.23 1.64 12.09
N GLN A 673 21.00 1.42 11.63
CA GLN A 673 20.47 2.08 10.44
C GLN A 673 20.09 3.54 10.70
N ALA A 674 19.50 3.84 11.87
CA ALA A 674 19.09 5.19 12.26
C ALA A 674 20.28 6.12 12.59
N LEU A 675 21.34 5.59 13.22
CA LEU A 675 22.54 6.33 13.61
C LEU A 675 23.56 6.52 12.48
N ARG A 676 23.48 5.75 11.39
CA ARG A 676 24.28 6.01 10.19
C ARG A 676 23.81 7.34 9.58
N ARG A 677 24.73 8.31 9.45
CA ARG A 677 24.53 9.52 8.63
C ARG A 677 23.91 9.09 7.31
N ARG A 678 22.64 9.46 7.06
CA ARG A 678 21.95 9.16 5.81
C ARG A 678 22.68 9.88 4.68
N VAL A 679 23.56 9.15 4.00
CA VAL A 679 24.24 9.58 2.79
C VAL A 679 23.17 9.98 1.78
N LEU A 680 23.31 11.14 1.14
CA LEU A 680 22.44 11.57 0.04
C LEU A 680 22.32 10.43 -0.97
N PRO A 681 21.14 9.82 -1.14
CA PRO A 681 21.02 8.66 -1.99
C PRO A 681 20.95 9.15 -3.44
N VAL A 682 22.05 8.99 -4.17
CA VAL A 682 22.18 9.34 -5.59
C VAL A 682 22.23 8.05 -6.40
N GLU A 683 21.43 7.99 -7.45
CA GLU A 683 21.45 6.96 -8.48
C GLU A 683 21.90 7.58 -9.81
N ILE A 684 22.59 6.83 -10.63
CA ILE A 684 22.92 7.23 -12.00
C ILE A 684 22.04 6.39 -12.92
N GLU A 685 21.08 7.02 -13.59
CA GLU A 685 20.19 6.35 -14.55
C GLU A 685 20.73 6.61 -15.96
N GLY A 686 20.92 5.54 -16.74
CA GLY A 686 21.48 5.65 -18.07
C GLY A 686 21.40 4.36 -18.89
N GLY A 687 21.34 4.51 -20.21
CA GLY A 687 21.26 3.42 -21.17
C GLY A 687 21.95 3.78 -22.48
N ALA A 688 22.54 2.78 -23.14
CA ALA A 688 23.15 2.95 -24.45
C ALA A 688 22.10 2.65 -25.53
N GLY A 689 21.69 3.70 -26.25
CA GLY A 689 20.78 3.63 -27.40
C GLY A 689 21.49 3.95 -28.72
N SER A 690 20.78 3.84 -29.84
CA SER A 690 21.30 4.14 -31.18
C SER A 690 21.74 5.60 -31.40
N SER A 691 21.46 6.49 -30.44
CA SER A 691 21.85 7.91 -30.43
C SER A 691 22.98 8.25 -29.45
N GLY A 692 23.52 7.28 -28.69
CA GLY A 692 24.61 7.48 -27.73
C GLY A 692 24.33 6.96 -26.31
N ILE A 693 25.24 7.29 -25.39
CA ILE A 693 25.13 6.95 -23.96
C ILE A 693 24.44 8.12 -23.24
N GLU A 694 23.22 7.89 -22.76
CA GLU A 694 22.53 8.84 -21.89
C GLU A 694 22.85 8.52 -20.43
N VAL A 695 23.34 9.51 -19.68
CA VAL A 695 23.62 9.38 -18.24
C VAL A 695 23.03 10.59 -17.53
N ALA A 696 22.06 10.38 -16.65
CA ALA A 696 21.47 11.44 -15.84
C ALA A 696 21.55 11.07 -14.34
N PRO A 697 22.11 11.95 -13.49
CA PRO A 697 22.07 11.75 -12.05
C PRO A 697 20.65 11.95 -11.54
N LYS A 698 20.22 11.08 -10.63
CA LYS A 698 18.91 11.04 -9.99
C LYS A 698 19.07 11.02 -8.48
N LEU A 699 18.36 11.90 -7.79
CA LEU A 699 18.25 11.89 -6.34
C LEU A 699 17.12 10.95 -5.93
N LEU A 700 17.43 9.91 -5.16
CA LEU A 700 16.41 9.01 -4.65
C LEU A 700 15.60 9.73 -3.55
N PRO A 701 14.26 9.79 -3.65
CA PRO A 701 13.45 10.36 -2.58
C PRO A 701 13.53 9.47 -1.33
N TYR A 702 13.40 10.07 -0.15
CA TYR A 702 13.24 9.30 1.07
C TYR A 702 11.95 8.46 1.02
N PRO A 703 12.02 7.14 1.28
CA PRO A 703 10.86 6.26 1.24
C PRO A 703 9.82 6.67 2.28
N GLU A 704 8.54 6.41 2.02
CA GLU A 704 7.46 6.59 3.00
C GLU A 704 7.62 5.53 4.12
N ARG A 705 7.42 5.92 5.40
CA ARG A 705 7.53 4.98 6.53
C ARG A 705 6.33 4.00 6.46
N SER A 706 6.58 2.76 6.06
CA SER A 706 5.54 1.77 5.72
C SER A 706 4.66 1.29 6.88
N THR A 707 5.11 1.47 8.13
CA THR A 707 4.38 1.03 9.34
C THR A 707 3.31 2.02 9.80
N ASP A 708 3.45 3.30 9.47
CA ASP A 708 2.57 4.37 9.97
C ASP A 708 1.48 4.76 8.95
N ALA A 709 1.71 4.51 7.65
CA ALA A 709 0.80 4.92 6.57
C ALA A 709 -0.63 4.37 6.68
N ARG A 710 -0.86 3.28 7.43
CA ARG A 710 -2.22 2.73 7.68
C ARG A 710 -3.04 3.56 8.68
N TYR A 711 -2.39 4.25 9.62
CA TYR A 711 -3.08 5.02 10.67
C TYR A 711 -3.38 6.47 10.27
N PHE A 712 -2.77 6.95 9.18
CA PHE A 712 -2.85 8.34 8.74
C PHE A 712 -3.54 8.52 7.37
N ARG A 713 -4.14 7.45 6.81
CA ARG A 713 -4.85 7.49 5.53
C ARG A 713 -6.28 7.96 5.66
#